data_AF-A0A2N3B784-F1
#
_entry.id   AF-A0A2N3B784-F1
#
_cell.length_a   1.000
_cell.length_b   1.000
_cell.length_c   1.000
_cell.angle_alpha   90.00
_cell.angle_beta   90.00
_cell.angle_gamma   90.00
#
_symmetry.space_group_name_H-M   'P 1'
#
loop_
_entity.id
_entity.type
_entity.pdbx_description
1 polymer ?
#
loop_
_entity_poly.entity_id
_entity_poly.type
_entity_poly.pdbx_seq_one_letter_code
_entity_poly.pdbx_strand_id
1 'polypeptide(L)'
;MQIARRFTAADASPYEGIAFRETASEIRNPDGSVVFRLEGIEVPAAWSQVASDVLAQKYFRKAGVPARLKKVREKGVPAWLARSVPDDRALAALPEDARIGGEMSARQVFDRLAGAWTYWGWKGGYFSTEADAQAYYDEMRHMLATQRAAPNSPQWFNTGLHWAYGIDGPSQGHFYVDHQTGALTASASAYEHPQPHACFIQSVADDLVNEGGIMDLWTREARLFKYGSGTGTNFSSLRAESEGLAGGGKSSGLMSFLKIGDRAAGAIKSGGTTRRAAKMVTCDMDHPDIEAFVNWKVKEEQKVASLVAGSKMHEKLLNEVFAAIRGWDGREADATDPKANAALKAAIKAARRAMLPDAYVKRVLQYAAQGYASIEFPTYDTDWDSEAYLTVSGQNSNNSVRVTDAFLKAVEADAPWALIRRTDGKVAKTVNARELWDQIGHAAWACADPGVQYHDTINDWHTCPEAGPIRASNPCSEYMFLDDTACNLASLNLLTFLKDGAFQADDYEHACRLWTLTLEISVLMAQFPSREIAQRSYDYRTLGLGYANIGGLLMSMGLGYDSDQGRALCGALTAIMTGIAYATSAEIAAEVGPFPGYANNAHHMLRVIRNHRRAAHGHADGYEQVATAPVALDHANCPDATLVNRATAAWDRALSLGEAHGYRNAQATVVAPTGTIGLVMDCDTTGIEPDFALVKFKKLAGGGYFKIINRAVPAALATLGYGENAIRAIIDHAIGRGTLDRAPGVNHETLAARGFGKAEIAKVEAALGAAFDIRFVFNQWTLGEAFIVGKLGVDAAALNEPGFDLLRAIGFSREEIDAANAHVCGTMTLEGAPGLDAGHISVFDCANPCGKTGRRFLSVEAHIRMMAAAQSFISGAISKTINMPNDASIEDCLAAYALSHRLAVKANALYRDGSKLSQPLASQLIDEDDAEDLVEASQPERAQIIAERIVEKIIVREVAKARDKLPQRRKGYTQKAIVGGHKVYLRTGEYDDGRLGEIFIDMHKEGAAFRAMMNNFAIAVSVGLQYGVPLEEFVEAFPFTRFEPAGIVQGNDSIKNATSII
;
A
#
# COMPACT_ATOMS: atom_id res chain seq x y z
N MET A 1 4.84 -26.47 -26.63
CA MET A 1 5.91 -26.62 -25.62
C MET A 1 5.76 -27.90 -24.82
N GLN A 2 6.89 -28.58 -24.63
CA GLN A 2 7.03 -29.71 -23.71
C GLN A 2 7.24 -29.22 -22.27
N ILE A 3 6.59 -29.89 -21.32
CA ILE A 3 6.62 -29.54 -19.89
C ILE A 3 7.13 -30.72 -19.08
N ALA A 4 8.31 -30.56 -18.48
CA ALA A 4 8.84 -31.53 -17.53
C ALA A 4 8.08 -31.42 -16.20
N ARG A 5 7.85 -32.57 -15.55
CA ARG A 5 7.39 -32.61 -14.15
C ARG A 5 8.59 -32.58 -13.22
N ARG A 6 8.56 -31.72 -12.22
CA ARG A 6 9.66 -31.52 -11.27
C ARG A 6 9.18 -31.50 -9.83
N PHE A 7 8.04 -30.87 -9.57
CA PHE A 7 7.45 -30.83 -8.24
C PHE A 7 6.30 -31.84 -8.06
N THR A 8 5.80 -32.40 -9.15
CA THR A 8 4.65 -33.31 -9.17
C THR A 8 4.95 -34.63 -9.88
N ALA A 9 4.09 -35.63 -9.69
CA ALA A 9 4.09 -36.88 -10.45
C ALA A 9 2.76 -37.05 -11.20
N ALA A 10 2.75 -37.84 -12.27
CA ALA A 10 1.60 -37.94 -13.19
C ALA A 10 0.40 -38.70 -12.61
N ASP A 11 0.65 -39.61 -11.69
CA ASP A 11 -0.31 -40.49 -11.01
C ASP A 11 -0.62 -40.05 -9.56
N ALA A 12 -0.11 -38.87 -9.18
CA ALA A 12 -0.22 -38.27 -7.86
C ALA A 12 -1.14 -37.04 -7.86
N SER A 13 -1.70 -36.71 -6.71
CA SER A 13 -2.32 -35.39 -6.52
C SER A 13 -1.22 -34.31 -6.58
N PRO A 14 -1.43 -33.14 -7.22
CA PRO A 14 -0.47 -32.04 -7.13
C PRO A 14 -0.28 -31.51 -5.69
N TYR A 15 -1.21 -31.85 -4.80
CA TYR A 15 -1.17 -31.52 -3.37
C TYR A 15 -0.64 -32.66 -2.50
N GLU A 16 -0.18 -33.76 -3.11
CA GLU A 16 0.44 -34.85 -2.36
C GLU A 16 1.66 -34.34 -1.57
N GLY A 17 1.76 -34.74 -0.31
CA GLY A 17 2.77 -34.23 0.62
C GLY A 17 2.48 -32.85 1.21
N ILE A 18 1.39 -32.17 0.82
CA ILE A 18 0.97 -30.87 1.39
C ILE A 18 -0.22 -31.08 2.32
N ALA A 19 0.01 -30.94 3.63
CA ALA A 19 -1.07 -30.95 4.62
C ALA A 19 -1.90 -29.66 4.53
N PHE A 20 -3.20 -29.74 4.78
CA PHE A 20 -4.12 -28.59 4.86
C PHE A 20 -4.78 -28.55 6.24
N ARG A 21 -5.12 -27.34 6.71
CA ARG A 21 -5.78 -27.09 7.99
C ARG A 21 -6.93 -26.11 7.81
N GLU A 22 -7.92 -26.20 8.69
CA GLU A 22 -8.94 -25.18 8.82
C GLU A 22 -8.45 -24.03 9.73
N THR A 23 -8.81 -22.80 9.40
CA THR A 23 -8.57 -21.62 10.23
C THR A 23 -9.72 -20.61 10.09
N ALA A 24 -9.62 -19.47 10.76
CA ALA A 24 -10.51 -18.34 10.59
C ALA A 24 -9.71 -17.07 10.27
N SER A 25 -10.35 -16.11 9.61
CA SER A 25 -9.83 -14.76 9.42
C SER A 25 -10.80 -13.74 9.99
N GLU A 26 -10.30 -12.77 10.75
CA GLU A 26 -11.13 -11.79 11.42
C GLU A 26 -10.43 -10.42 11.49
N ILE A 27 -11.19 -9.35 11.26
CA ILE A 27 -10.77 -7.96 11.41
C ILE A 27 -11.66 -7.31 12.47
N ARG A 28 -11.03 -6.63 13.44
CA ARG A 28 -11.71 -5.83 14.46
C ARG A 28 -11.29 -4.37 14.42
N ASN A 29 -12.23 -3.49 14.72
CA ASN A 29 -11.97 -2.08 15.02
C ASN A 29 -11.23 -1.94 16.36
N PRO A 30 -10.62 -0.76 16.65
CA PRO A 30 -9.98 -0.48 17.94
C PRO A 30 -10.92 -0.65 19.14
N ASP A 31 -12.22 -0.40 18.98
CA ASP A 31 -13.26 -0.59 19.99
C ASP A 31 -13.66 -2.08 20.22
N GLY A 32 -13.04 -3.01 19.48
CA GLY A 32 -13.29 -4.44 19.56
C GLY A 32 -14.45 -4.95 18.69
N SER A 33 -15.18 -4.08 17.98
CA SER A 33 -16.25 -4.47 17.06
C SER A 33 -15.69 -5.19 15.82
N VAL A 34 -16.43 -6.19 15.31
CA VAL A 34 -15.99 -7.03 14.18
C VAL A 34 -16.33 -6.35 12.86
N VAL A 35 -15.31 -6.05 12.05
CA VAL A 35 -15.43 -5.48 10.70
C VAL A 35 -15.64 -6.59 9.65
N PHE A 36 -14.95 -7.71 9.83
CA PHE A 36 -15.01 -8.85 8.93
C PHE A 36 -14.69 -10.13 9.70
N ARG A 37 -15.39 -11.22 9.40
CA ARG A 37 -15.08 -12.56 9.93
C ARG A 37 -15.44 -13.62 8.89
N LEU A 38 -14.54 -14.57 8.68
CA LEU A 38 -14.75 -15.75 7.84
C LEU A 38 -14.14 -16.96 8.55
N GLU A 39 -14.96 -17.94 8.88
CA GLU A 39 -14.57 -19.15 9.62
C GLU A 39 -14.53 -20.38 8.72
N GLY A 40 -13.81 -21.42 9.15
CA GLY A 40 -13.77 -22.70 8.44
C GLY A 40 -13.08 -22.62 7.09
N ILE A 41 -12.10 -21.73 6.93
CA ILE A 41 -11.34 -21.61 5.69
C ILE A 41 -10.22 -22.65 5.64
N GLU A 42 -10.12 -23.38 4.54
CA GLU A 42 -9.08 -24.40 4.34
C GLU A 42 -7.85 -23.78 3.66
N VAL A 43 -6.67 -23.90 4.28
CA VAL A 43 -5.40 -23.39 3.77
C VAL A 43 -4.29 -24.44 3.95
N PRO A 44 -3.20 -24.41 3.17
CA PRO A 44 -2.04 -25.28 3.44
C PRO A 44 -1.53 -25.05 4.86
N ALA A 45 -1.23 -26.14 5.58
CA ALA A 45 -0.90 -26.10 7.00
C ALA A 45 0.36 -25.28 7.30
N ALA A 46 1.30 -25.23 6.35
CA ALA A 46 2.54 -24.46 6.45
C ALA A 46 2.34 -22.94 6.29
N TRP A 47 1.21 -22.48 5.75
CA TRP A 47 0.96 -21.05 5.57
C TRP A 47 0.78 -20.37 6.92
N SER A 48 1.38 -19.18 7.07
CA SER A 48 1.19 -18.37 8.25
C SER A 48 -0.26 -17.89 8.36
N GLN A 49 -0.65 -17.46 9.57
CA GLN A 49 -1.95 -16.81 9.75
C GLN A 49 -2.05 -15.51 8.92
N VAL A 50 -0.94 -14.78 8.70
CA VAL A 50 -0.94 -13.56 7.87
C VAL A 50 -1.25 -13.89 6.41
N ALA A 51 -0.60 -14.91 5.83
CA ALA A 51 -0.90 -15.34 4.47
C ALA A 51 -2.36 -15.82 4.34
N SER A 52 -2.84 -16.55 5.34
CA SER A 52 -4.24 -17.03 5.42
C SER A 52 -5.23 -15.86 5.48
N ASP A 53 -4.95 -14.85 6.29
CA ASP A 53 -5.76 -13.64 6.41
C ASP A 53 -5.80 -12.86 5.10
N VAL A 54 -4.64 -12.66 4.45
CA VAL A 54 -4.56 -11.96 3.16
C VAL A 54 -5.36 -12.71 2.09
N LEU A 55 -5.23 -14.03 2.01
CA LEU A 55 -6.00 -14.87 1.10
C LEU A 55 -7.50 -14.68 1.31
N ALA A 56 -7.98 -14.83 2.55
CA ALA A 56 -9.40 -14.77 2.87
C ALA A 56 -10.01 -13.37 2.71
N GLN A 57 -9.28 -12.33 3.13
CA GLN A 57 -9.78 -10.95 3.15
C GLN A 57 -9.76 -10.30 1.76
N LYS A 58 -8.76 -10.65 0.94
CA LYS A 58 -8.51 -10.00 -0.36
C LYS A 58 -8.77 -10.89 -1.57
N TYR A 59 -8.38 -12.16 -1.54
CA TYR A 59 -8.30 -12.98 -2.76
C TYR A 59 -9.42 -14.01 -2.91
N PHE A 60 -10.05 -14.46 -1.82
CA PHE A 60 -11.28 -15.22 -1.90
C PHE A 60 -12.38 -14.40 -2.53
N ARG A 61 -13.02 -14.97 -3.55
CA ARG A 61 -14.26 -14.45 -4.08
C ARG A 61 -15.33 -14.53 -2.99
N LYS A 62 -15.79 -13.39 -2.50
CA LYS A 62 -16.70 -13.31 -1.34
C LYS A 62 -18.15 -13.75 -1.62
N ALA A 63 -18.59 -13.63 -2.88
CA ALA A 63 -19.97 -13.92 -3.27
C ALA A 63 -20.06 -14.30 -4.75
N GLY A 64 -21.16 -14.97 -5.12
CA GLY A 64 -21.46 -15.34 -6.50
C GLY A 64 -20.91 -16.69 -6.94
N VAL A 65 -20.28 -17.46 -6.03
CA VAL A 65 -19.77 -18.81 -6.33
C VAL A 65 -20.92 -19.82 -6.19
N PRO A 66 -21.34 -20.54 -7.25
CA PRO A 66 -22.41 -21.51 -7.17
C PRO A 66 -21.99 -22.78 -6.40
N ALA A 67 -22.87 -23.29 -5.54
CA ALA A 67 -22.60 -24.50 -4.75
C ALA A 67 -22.63 -25.80 -5.58
N ARG A 68 -23.22 -25.78 -6.77
CA ARG A 68 -23.29 -26.90 -7.72
C ARG A 68 -23.02 -26.40 -9.13
N LEU A 69 -22.13 -27.12 -9.81
CA LEU A 69 -21.62 -26.78 -11.14
C LEU A 69 -21.72 -27.99 -12.06
N LYS A 70 -21.88 -27.74 -13.35
CA LYS A 70 -21.80 -28.76 -14.41
C LYS A 70 -20.75 -28.35 -15.44
N LYS A 71 -20.05 -29.34 -16.02
CA LYS A 71 -19.05 -29.12 -17.06
C LYS A 71 -19.69 -28.85 -18.42
N VAL A 72 -19.12 -27.91 -19.17
CA VAL A 72 -19.54 -27.60 -20.54
C VAL A 72 -18.64 -28.31 -21.53
N ARG A 73 -19.22 -29.16 -22.39
CA ARG A 73 -18.46 -29.80 -23.47
C ARG A 73 -18.17 -28.78 -24.57
N GLU A 74 -16.89 -28.62 -24.89
CA GLU A 74 -16.42 -27.74 -25.95
C GLU A 74 -15.60 -28.54 -26.97
N LYS A 75 -15.78 -28.23 -28.26
CA LYS A 75 -15.06 -28.92 -29.32
C LYS A 75 -13.57 -28.59 -29.22
N GLY A 76 -12.72 -29.62 -29.18
CA GLY A 76 -11.25 -29.46 -29.13
C GLY A 76 -10.69 -29.17 -27.74
N VAL A 77 -11.51 -29.13 -26.67
CA VAL A 77 -11.05 -28.99 -25.29
C VAL A 77 -11.21 -30.34 -24.55
N PRO A 78 -10.16 -30.88 -23.91
CA PRO A 78 -10.25 -32.10 -23.12
C PRO A 78 -11.31 -32.03 -22.01
N ALA A 79 -11.94 -33.16 -21.70
CA ALA A 79 -13.04 -33.21 -20.74
C ALA A 79 -12.63 -32.76 -19.32
N TRP A 80 -11.40 -33.02 -18.91
CA TRP A 80 -10.87 -32.59 -17.60
C TRP A 80 -10.62 -31.08 -17.53
N LEU A 81 -10.37 -30.43 -18.67
CA LEU A 81 -10.10 -28.99 -18.80
C LEU A 81 -11.34 -28.16 -19.12
N ALA A 82 -12.49 -28.82 -19.29
CA ALA A 82 -13.77 -28.18 -19.56
C ALA A 82 -14.12 -27.13 -18.48
N ARG A 83 -14.59 -25.96 -18.92
CA ARG A 83 -15.14 -24.94 -18.01
C ARG A 83 -16.43 -25.43 -17.34
N SER A 84 -16.83 -24.75 -16.28
CA SER A 84 -18.07 -25.06 -15.57
C SER A 84 -19.08 -23.91 -15.66
N VAL A 85 -20.35 -24.24 -15.50
CA VAL A 85 -21.46 -23.28 -15.34
C VAL A 85 -22.33 -23.70 -14.16
N PRO A 86 -23.15 -22.79 -13.58
CA PRO A 86 -24.15 -23.15 -12.59
C PRO A 86 -25.03 -24.32 -13.08
N ASP A 87 -25.22 -25.33 -12.23
CA ASP A 87 -26.21 -26.38 -12.49
C ASP A 87 -27.54 -25.97 -11.86
N ASP A 88 -28.34 -25.19 -12.59
CA ASP A 88 -29.61 -24.63 -12.09
C ASP A 88 -30.54 -25.69 -11.51
N ARG A 89 -30.54 -26.91 -12.09
CA ARG A 89 -31.38 -28.01 -11.61
C ARG A 89 -30.89 -28.54 -10.27
N ALA A 90 -29.57 -28.74 -10.12
CA ALA A 90 -28.98 -29.19 -8.87
C ALA A 90 -29.02 -28.10 -7.78
N LEU A 91 -28.87 -26.82 -8.17
CA LEU A 91 -29.01 -25.67 -7.28
C LEU A 91 -30.44 -25.50 -6.78
N ALA A 92 -31.45 -25.71 -7.63
CA ALA A 92 -32.86 -25.63 -7.23
C ALA A 92 -33.22 -26.67 -6.14
N ALA A 93 -32.45 -27.76 -6.02
CA ALA A 93 -32.62 -28.76 -4.97
C ALA A 93 -32.01 -28.35 -3.61
N LEU A 94 -31.24 -27.25 -3.56
CA LEU A 94 -30.69 -26.68 -2.33
C LEU A 94 -31.59 -25.55 -1.79
N PRO A 95 -31.57 -25.30 -0.46
CA PRO A 95 -32.10 -24.07 0.13
C PRO A 95 -31.52 -22.83 -0.55
N GLU A 96 -32.32 -21.78 -0.73
CA GLU A 96 -31.96 -20.59 -1.52
C GLU A 96 -30.68 -19.91 -1.03
N ASP A 97 -30.52 -19.80 0.29
CA ASP A 97 -29.36 -19.27 0.99
C ASP A 97 -28.09 -20.12 0.88
N ALA A 98 -28.23 -21.39 0.48
CA ALA A 98 -27.11 -22.33 0.28
C ALA A 98 -26.72 -22.50 -1.21
N ARG A 99 -27.40 -21.84 -2.15
CA ARG A 99 -27.14 -21.99 -3.59
C ARG A 99 -25.89 -21.25 -4.05
N ILE A 100 -25.59 -20.12 -3.43
CA ILE A 100 -24.52 -19.21 -3.83
C ILE A 100 -23.77 -18.80 -2.56
N GLY A 101 -22.44 -18.87 -2.61
CA GLY A 101 -21.56 -18.45 -1.52
C GLY A 101 -20.28 -17.79 -2.03
N GLY A 102 -19.22 -17.92 -1.24
CA GLY A 102 -17.87 -17.51 -1.58
C GLY A 102 -16.89 -18.68 -1.65
N GLU A 103 -15.64 -18.39 -1.99
CA GLU A 103 -14.52 -19.33 -1.86
C GLU A 103 -14.20 -19.54 -0.37
N MET A 104 -14.02 -20.81 0.02
CA MET A 104 -13.73 -21.23 1.40
C MET A 104 -12.45 -22.07 1.49
N SER A 105 -11.84 -22.45 0.37
CA SER A 105 -10.59 -23.21 0.34
C SER A 105 -9.58 -22.58 -0.60
N ALA A 106 -8.31 -22.56 -0.18
CA ALA A 106 -7.18 -22.16 -1.00
C ALA A 106 -7.07 -23.00 -2.29
N ARG A 107 -7.50 -24.27 -2.24
CA ARG A 107 -7.51 -25.17 -3.42
C ARG A 107 -8.39 -24.60 -4.53
N GLN A 108 -9.56 -24.05 -4.19
CA GLN A 108 -10.47 -23.44 -5.16
C GLN A 108 -9.78 -22.30 -5.94
N VAL A 109 -9.00 -21.48 -5.23
CA VAL A 109 -8.24 -20.39 -5.83
C VAL A 109 -7.11 -20.93 -6.72
N PHE A 110 -6.31 -21.88 -6.22
CA PHE A 110 -5.21 -22.47 -6.99
C PHE A 110 -5.72 -23.16 -8.25
N ASP A 111 -6.82 -23.92 -8.14
CA ASP A 111 -7.44 -24.65 -9.23
C ASP A 111 -8.02 -23.70 -10.28
N ARG A 112 -8.72 -22.62 -9.90
CA ARG A 112 -9.26 -21.69 -10.90
C ARG A 112 -8.18 -20.91 -11.62
N LEU A 113 -7.10 -20.53 -10.94
CA LEU A 113 -5.98 -19.80 -11.55
C LEU A 113 -5.25 -20.69 -12.54
N ALA A 114 -4.71 -21.82 -12.05
CA ALA A 114 -3.95 -22.75 -12.87
C ALA A 114 -4.80 -23.37 -13.99
N GLY A 115 -6.08 -23.65 -13.71
CA GLY A 115 -7.00 -24.23 -14.69
C GLY A 115 -7.35 -23.25 -15.80
N ALA A 116 -7.58 -21.97 -15.49
CA ALA A 116 -7.84 -20.95 -16.50
C ALA A 116 -6.60 -20.69 -17.38
N TRP A 117 -5.40 -20.63 -16.80
CA TRP A 117 -4.17 -20.53 -17.58
C TRP A 117 -4.00 -21.75 -18.48
N THR A 118 -4.22 -22.96 -17.96
CA THR A 118 -4.12 -24.19 -18.76
C THR A 118 -5.15 -24.21 -19.90
N TYR A 119 -6.39 -23.79 -19.63
CA TYR A 119 -7.47 -23.72 -20.61
C TYR A 119 -7.14 -22.78 -21.77
N TRP A 120 -6.67 -21.57 -21.46
CA TRP A 120 -6.28 -20.61 -22.48
C TRP A 120 -4.98 -20.98 -23.19
N GLY A 121 -4.01 -21.57 -22.47
CA GLY A 121 -2.79 -22.11 -23.05
C GLY A 121 -3.07 -23.24 -24.04
N TRP A 122 -4.01 -24.12 -23.72
CA TRP A 122 -4.48 -25.18 -24.62
C TRP A 122 -5.13 -24.62 -25.87
N LYS A 123 -6.09 -23.68 -25.72
CA LYS A 123 -6.74 -23.03 -26.86
C LYS A 123 -5.77 -22.22 -27.73
N GLY A 124 -4.76 -21.62 -27.12
CA GLY A 124 -3.70 -20.88 -27.80
C GLY A 124 -2.61 -21.75 -28.44
N GLY A 125 -2.65 -23.07 -28.28
CA GLY A 125 -1.67 -23.99 -28.88
C GLY A 125 -0.30 -23.96 -28.20
N TYR A 126 -0.21 -23.58 -26.92
CA TYR A 126 1.06 -23.46 -26.21
C TYR A 126 1.64 -24.81 -25.75
N PHE A 127 0.84 -25.86 -25.65
CA PHE A 127 1.26 -27.19 -25.20
C PHE A 127 1.44 -28.15 -26.38
N SER A 128 2.53 -28.91 -26.39
CA SER A 128 2.80 -29.87 -27.48
C SER A 128 1.90 -31.10 -27.40
N THR A 129 1.50 -31.51 -26.18
CA THR A 129 0.60 -32.64 -25.93
C THR A 129 -0.38 -32.35 -24.79
N GLU A 130 -1.43 -33.17 -24.65
CA GLU A 130 -2.34 -33.11 -23.50
C GLU A 130 -1.62 -33.43 -22.17
N ALA A 131 -0.61 -34.29 -22.20
CA ALA A 131 0.20 -34.61 -21.02
C ALA A 131 1.01 -33.39 -20.55
N ASP A 132 1.52 -32.57 -21.47
CA ASP A 132 2.21 -31.32 -21.14
C ASP A 132 1.27 -30.30 -20.49
N ALA A 133 0.02 -30.18 -20.98
CA ALA A 133 -0.99 -29.31 -20.39
C ALA A 133 -1.36 -29.77 -18.97
N GLN A 134 -1.50 -31.09 -18.75
CA GLN A 134 -1.75 -31.64 -17.42
C GLN A 134 -0.55 -31.42 -16.48
N ALA A 135 0.68 -31.63 -16.96
CA ALA A 135 1.89 -31.37 -16.19
C ALA A 135 1.98 -29.89 -15.76
N TYR A 136 1.73 -28.97 -16.68
CA TYR A 136 1.67 -27.54 -16.37
C TYR A 136 0.61 -27.24 -15.31
N TYR A 137 -0.61 -27.77 -15.46
CA TYR A 137 -1.68 -27.56 -14.49
C TYR A 137 -1.32 -28.04 -13.09
N ASP A 138 -0.66 -29.20 -12.98
CA ASP A 138 -0.25 -29.78 -11.71
C ASP A 138 0.89 -28.98 -11.06
N GLU A 139 1.93 -28.67 -11.83
CA GLU A 139 3.11 -27.92 -11.35
C GLU A 139 2.72 -26.52 -10.86
N MET A 140 1.84 -25.81 -11.58
CA MET A 140 1.38 -24.48 -11.17
C MET A 140 0.57 -24.52 -9.86
N ARG A 141 -0.30 -25.52 -9.67
CA ARG A 141 -1.04 -25.70 -8.41
C ARG A 141 -0.12 -26.00 -7.24
N HIS A 142 0.89 -26.83 -7.47
CA HIS A 142 1.89 -27.14 -6.46
C HIS A 142 2.70 -25.89 -6.08
N MET A 143 3.19 -25.13 -7.06
CA MET A 143 3.96 -23.90 -6.81
C MET A 143 3.15 -22.84 -6.04
N LEU A 144 1.86 -22.68 -6.36
CA LEU A 144 0.97 -21.79 -5.60
C LEU A 144 0.78 -22.26 -4.16
N ALA A 145 0.49 -23.55 -3.95
CA ALA A 145 0.25 -24.11 -2.61
C ALA A 145 1.50 -24.07 -1.71
N THR A 146 2.70 -24.12 -2.30
CA THR A 146 3.99 -24.07 -1.60
C THR A 146 4.63 -22.68 -1.59
N GLN A 147 3.89 -21.64 -2.00
CA GLN A 147 4.34 -20.24 -1.97
C GLN A 147 5.65 -19.99 -2.73
N ARG A 148 5.99 -20.82 -3.72
CA ARG A 148 7.19 -20.63 -4.57
C ARG A 148 7.09 -19.39 -5.45
N ALA A 149 5.87 -18.99 -5.77
CA ALA A 149 5.58 -17.82 -6.58
C ALA A 149 4.15 -17.34 -6.42
N ALA A 150 3.91 -16.08 -6.75
CA ALA A 150 2.58 -15.50 -6.80
C ALA A 150 2.44 -14.56 -8.02
N PRO A 151 1.29 -14.58 -8.72
CA PRO A 151 0.98 -13.58 -9.73
C PRO A 151 0.54 -12.27 -9.06
N ASN A 152 0.52 -11.18 -9.82
CA ASN A 152 0.01 -9.89 -9.33
C ASN A 152 -1.46 -9.98 -8.87
N SER A 153 -1.86 -9.10 -7.95
CA SER A 153 -3.20 -9.09 -7.33
C SER A 153 -4.39 -9.18 -8.32
N PRO A 154 -4.44 -8.45 -9.45
CA PRO A 154 -5.51 -8.62 -10.45
C PRO A 154 -5.75 -10.05 -10.96
N GLN A 155 -4.71 -10.89 -11.05
CA GLN A 155 -4.88 -12.30 -11.40
C GLN A 155 -5.67 -13.04 -10.34
N TRP A 156 -5.33 -12.85 -9.06
CA TRP A 156 -6.08 -13.42 -7.94
C TRP A 156 -7.53 -12.97 -7.96
N PHE A 157 -7.84 -11.72 -8.29
CA PHE A 157 -9.22 -11.22 -8.29
C PHE A 157 -10.06 -11.74 -9.46
N ASN A 158 -9.48 -11.78 -10.66
CA ASN A 158 -10.26 -11.85 -11.90
C ASN A 158 -10.09 -13.17 -12.67
N THR A 159 -8.94 -13.84 -12.53
CA THR A 159 -8.61 -14.99 -13.38
C THR A 159 -9.41 -16.23 -12.99
N GLY A 160 -10.03 -16.85 -13.99
CA GLY A 160 -10.71 -18.14 -13.84
C GLY A 160 -12.10 -18.10 -13.20
N LEU A 161 -12.65 -16.93 -12.87
CA LEU A 161 -14.02 -16.83 -12.34
C LEU A 161 -15.06 -17.38 -13.33
N HIS A 162 -14.96 -16.99 -14.60
CA HIS A 162 -15.83 -17.53 -15.65
C HIS A 162 -15.52 -19.01 -15.95
N TRP A 163 -14.24 -19.39 -16.03
CA TRP A 163 -13.87 -20.78 -16.34
C TRP A 163 -14.27 -21.78 -15.24
N ALA A 164 -13.99 -21.46 -13.98
CA ALA A 164 -14.24 -22.37 -12.87
C ALA A 164 -15.72 -22.41 -12.47
N TYR A 165 -16.40 -21.25 -12.46
CA TYR A 165 -17.71 -21.09 -11.82
C TYR A 165 -18.82 -20.65 -12.77
N GLY A 166 -18.51 -20.24 -14.01
CA GLY A 166 -19.47 -19.64 -14.93
C GLY A 166 -19.97 -18.26 -14.50
N ILE A 167 -19.21 -17.55 -13.65
CA ILE A 167 -19.52 -16.18 -13.26
C ILE A 167 -19.37 -15.27 -14.48
N ASP A 168 -20.40 -14.48 -14.76
CA ASP A 168 -20.47 -13.59 -15.91
C ASP A 168 -21.15 -12.25 -15.57
N GLY A 169 -21.04 -11.27 -16.46
CA GLY A 169 -21.60 -9.93 -16.31
C GLY A 169 -21.55 -9.14 -17.63
N PRO A 170 -22.35 -8.07 -17.77
CA PRO A 170 -22.41 -7.30 -19.01
C PRO A 170 -21.08 -6.60 -19.31
N SER A 171 -20.74 -6.49 -20.60
CA SER A 171 -19.57 -5.75 -21.08
C SER A 171 -19.44 -4.36 -20.45
N GLN A 172 -18.19 -3.96 -20.15
CA GLN A 172 -17.85 -2.69 -19.52
C GLN A 172 -17.06 -1.74 -20.44
N GLY A 173 -17.10 -2.00 -21.75
CA GLY A 173 -16.37 -1.21 -22.75
C GLY A 173 -14.90 -1.62 -22.91
N HIS A 174 -14.60 -2.89 -22.65
CA HIS A 174 -13.27 -3.48 -22.81
C HIS A 174 -13.11 -4.15 -24.18
N PHE A 175 -11.86 -4.33 -24.62
CA PHE A 175 -11.47 -4.91 -25.90
C PHE A 175 -10.43 -6.00 -25.71
N TYR A 176 -10.35 -6.94 -26.65
CA TYR A 176 -9.30 -7.95 -26.74
C TYR A 176 -8.95 -8.19 -28.20
N VAL A 177 -7.80 -8.81 -28.47
CA VAL A 177 -7.47 -9.31 -29.80
C VAL A 177 -7.77 -10.80 -29.83
N ASP A 178 -8.65 -11.21 -30.74
CA ASP A 178 -8.98 -12.62 -30.91
C ASP A 178 -7.74 -13.37 -31.43
N HIS A 179 -7.30 -14.38 -30.69
CA HIS A 179 -6.03 -15.03 -30.97
C HIS A 179 -6.03 -15.93 -32.22
N GLN A 180 -7.21 -16.27 -32.76
CA GLN A 180 -7.32 -17.10 -33.97
C GLN A 180 -7.31 -16.24 -35.22
N THR A 181 -8.03 -15.13 -35.18
CA THR A 181 -8.23 -14.22 -36.32
C THR A 181 -7.26 -13.04 -36.32
N GLY A 182 -6.67 -12.70 -35.17
CA GLY A 182 -5.87 -11.49 -34.96
C GLY A 182 -6.71 -10.21 -34.95
N ALA A 183 -8.04 -10.31 -34.89
CA ALA A 183 -8.94 -9.16 -34.99
C ALA A 183 -9.20 -8.51 -33.62
N LEU A 184 -9.04 -7.19 -33.56
CA LEU A 184 -9.47 -6.39 -32.41
C LEU A 184 -10.99 -6.45 -32.25
N THR A 185 -11.43 -6.92 -31.08
CA THR A 185 -12.82 -7.28 -30.80
C THR A 185 -13.30 -6.62 -29.50
N ALA A 186 -14.52 -6.11 -29.50
CA ALA A 186 -15.17 -5.62 -28.28
C ALA A 186 -15.63 -6.80 -27.42
N SER A 187 -15.36 -6.75 -26.13
CA SER A 187 -15.73 -7.80 -25.19
C SER A 187 -17.25 -7.85 -25.02
N ALA A 188 -17.84 -9.04 -25.14
CA ALA A 188 -19.27 -9.24 -24.91
C ALA A 188 -19.59 -9.42 -23.41
N SER A 189 -18.60 -9.87 -22.64
CA SER A 189 -18.70 -10.26 -21.23
C SER A 189 -17.65 -9.54 -20.39
N ALA A 190 -17.96 -9.31 -19.11
CA ALA A 190 -17.02 -8.76 -18.13
C ALA A 190 -16.00 -9.79 -17.58
N TYR A 191 -16.24 -11.10 -17.74
CA TYR A 191 -15.45 -12.14 -17.07
C TYR A 191 -14.93 -13.26 -17.97
N GLU A 192 -15.47 -13.44 -19.18
CA GLU A 192 -14.99 -14.46 -20.12
C GLU A 192 -13.49 -14.29 -20.40
N HIS A 193 -13.10 -13.06 -20.71
CA HIS A 193 -11.72 -12.61 -20.74
C HIS A 193 -11.43 -11.84 -19.44
N PRO A 194 -10.51 -12.28 -18.58
CA PRO A 194 -10.19 -11.54 -17.35
C PRO A 194 -9.39 -10.25 -17.64
N GLN A 195 -9.31 -9.35 -16.65
CA GLN A 195 -8.29 -8.29 -16.61
C GLN A 195 -7.16 -8.70 -15.64
N PRO A 196 -6.14 -9.47 -16.10
CA PRO A 196 -5.08 -9.98 -15.24
C PRO A 196 -3.90 -9.01 -15.05
N HIS A 197 -3.83 -7.93 -15.83
CA HIS A 197 -2.68 -7.02 -15.84
C HIS A 197 -2.71 -6.04 -14.66
N ALA A 198 -1.56 -5.79 -14.04
CA ALA A 198 -1.46 -4.83 -12.93
C ALA A 198 -1.00 -3.44 -13.38
N CYS A 199 -0.20 -3.39 -14.43
CA CYS A 199 0.53 -2.19 -14.82
C CYS A 199 0.11 -1.76 -16.21
N PHE A 200 -0.25 -0.48 -16.35
CA PHE A 200 -0.65 0.12 -17.63
C PHE A 200 0.15 1.40 -17.84
N ILE A 201 0.54 1.63 -19.09
CA ILE A 201 1.05 2.91 -19.55
C ILE A 201 0.04 3.44 -20.56
N GLN A 202 -0.39 4.69 -20.41
CA GLN A 202 -1.39 5.30 -21.26
C GLN A 202 -0.87 6.60 -21.85
N SER A 203 -1.18 6.85 -23.12
CA SER A 203 -0.95 8.14 -23.76
C SER A 203 -2.09 9.12 -23.46
N VAL A 204 -1.77 10.40 -23.65
CA VAL A 204 -2.73 11.50 -23.62
C VAL A 204 -2.42 12.48 -24.74
N ALA A 205 -3.42 12.79 -25.54
CA ALA A 205 -3.36 13.86 -26.53
C ALA A 205 -3.76 15.19 -25.91
N ASP A 206 -3.23 16.29 -26.47
CA ASP A 206 -3.58 17.67 -26.10
C ASP A 206 -4.95 18.07 -26.69
N ASP A 207 -5.98 17.31 -26.30
CA ASP A 207 -7.38 17.44 -26.66
C ASP A 207 -8.24 17.25 -25.40
N LEU A 208 -9.33 18.00 -25.25
CA LEU A 208 -10.12 17.97 -24.03
C LEU A 208 -11.06 16.75 -23.92
N VAL A 209 -11.80 16.40 -24.98
CA VAL A 209 -12.98 15.51 -24.90
C VAL A 209 -13.02 14.37 -25.91
N ASN A 210 -12.23 14.43 -26.98
CA ASN A 210 -12.21 13.38 -28.00
C ASN A 210 -11.50 12.12 -27.47
N GLU A 211 -11.68 11.00 -28.18
CA GLU A 211 -10.98 9.74 -27.90
C GLU A 211 -9.46 9.96 -27.87
N GLY A 212 -8.80 9.47 -26.82
CA GLY A 212 -7.37 9.74 -26.57
C GLY A 212 -7.07 11.09 -25.90
N GLY A 213 -8.05 11.97 -25.72
CA GLY A 213 -7.92 13.24 -25.00
C GLY A 213 -7.94 13.11 -23.47
N ILE A 214 -7.93 14.26 -22.78
CA ILE A 214 -7.81 14.36 -21.32
C ILE A 214 -9.00 13.73 -20.59
N MET A 215 -10.24 14.03 -20.99
CA MET A 215 -11.42 13.47 -20.31
C MET A 215 -11.63 11.99 -20.60
N ASP A 216 -11.23 11.53 -21.78
CA ASP A 216 -11.23 10.11 -22.12
C ASP A 216 -10.21 9.32 -21.28
N LEU A 217 -9.01 9.89 -21.05
CA LEU A 217 -8.02 9.28 -20.14
C LEU A 217 -8.63 9.00 -18.77
N TRP A 218 -9.33 9.95 -18.14
CA TRP A 218 -9.97 9.72 -16.84
C TRP A 218 -11.01 8.60 -16.87
N THR A 219 -11.73 8.45 -17.98
CA THR A 219 -12.69 7.36 -18.17
C THR A 219 -11.98 6.00 -18.28
N ARG A 220 -10.88 5.94 -19.05
CA ARG A 220 -10.05 4.73 -19.17
C ARG A 220 -9.40 4.36 -17.83
N GLU A 221 -8.89 5.33 -17.09
CA GLU A 221 -8.34 5.12 -15.74
C GLU A 221 -9.38 4.59 -14.75
N ALA A 222 -10.61 5.13 -14.79
CA ALA A 222 -11.69 4.63 -13.95
C ALA A 222 -12.00 3.14 -14.21
N ARG A 223 -11.98 2.72 -15.49
CA ARG A 223 -12.13 1.29 -15.86
C ARG A 223 -10.99 0.45 -15.28
N LEU A 224 -9.75 0.94 -15.31
CA LEU A 224 -8.58 0.25 -14.76
C LEU A 224 -8.66 0.11 -13.24
N PHE A 225 -8.96 1.19 -12.52
CA PHE A 225 -9.04 1.21 -11.07
C PHE A 225 -10.16 0.29 -10.54
N LYS A 226 -11.29 0.20 -11.25
CA LYS A 226 -12.40 -0.71 -10.92
C LYS A 226 -11.97 -2.16 -10.78
N TYR A 227 -11.03 -2.62 -11.61
CA TYR A 227 -10.50 -3.98 -11.61
C TYR A 227 -9.16 -4.11 -10.86
N GLY A 228 -8.77 -3.07 -10.13
CA GLY A 228 -7.61 -3.07 -9.25
C GLY A 228 -6.26 -2.95 -9.96
N SER A 229 -6.21 -2.39 -11.17
CA SER A 229 -4.96 -2.12 -11.90
C SER A 229 -4.48 -0.69 -11.67
N GLY A 230 -3.17 -0.45 -11.85
CA GLY A 230 -2.56 0.88 -11.79
C GLY A 230 -2.11 1.37 -13.16
N THR A 231 -1.97 2.67 -13.32
CA THR A 231 -1.72 3.34 -14.61
C THR A 231 -0.67 4.44 -14.49
N GLY A 232 0.11 4.68 -15.53
CA GLY A 232 0.98 5.84 -15.63
C GLY A 232 0.90 6.52 -16.98
N THR A 233 1.12 7.83 -16.97
CA THR A 233 1.02 8.68 -18.17
C THR A 233 2.06 9.78 -18.08
N ASN A 234 2.73 10.02 -19.20
CA ASN A 234 3.53 11.23 -19.38
C ASN A 234 2.63 12.34 -19.92
N PHE A 235 2.48 13.41 -19.14
CA PHE A 235 1.59 14.53 -19.44
C PHE A 235 2.26 15.65 -20.25
N SER A 236 3.51 15.46 -20.65
CA SER A 236 4.32 16.49 -21.32
C SER A 236 3.84 16.83 -22.72
N SER A 237 2.91 16.07 -23.29
CA SER A 237 2.24 16.41 -24.55
C SER A 237 1.23 17.54 -24.40
N LEU A 238 0.70 17.76 -23.18
CA LEU A 238 -0.29 18.80 -22.93
C LEU A 238 0.34 20.18 -23.02
N ARG A 239 -0.38 21.15 -23.58
CA ARG A 239 0.13 22.53 -23.64
C ARG A 239 0.17 23.17 -22.25
N ALA A 240 1.20 23.97 -22.02
CA ALA A 240 1.44 24.65 -20.75
C ALA A 240 0.43 25.76 -20.46
N GLU A 241 0.47 26.30 -19.24
CA GLU A 241 -0.33 27.46 -18.88
C GLU A 241 -0.04 28.64 -19.83
N SER A 242 -1.08 29.41 -20.17
CA SER A 242 -0.98 30.58 -21.06
C SER A 242 -0.65 30.31 -22.54
N GLU A 243 -0.43 29.06 -22.96
CA GLU A 243 -0.38 28.73 -24.39
C GLU A 243 -1.74 28.95 -25.07
N GLY A 244 -1.74 29.33 -26.35
CA GLY A 244 -2.95 29.71 -27.08
C GLY A 244 -3.90 28.53 -27.35
N LEU A 245 -5.21 28.81 -27.37
CA LEU A 245 -6.26 27.86 -27.77
C LEU A 245 -6.81 28.20 -29.16
N ALA A 246 -7.22 27.18 -29.93
CA ALA A 246 -7.71 27.36 -31.30
C ALA A 246 -8.98 28.24 -31.37
N GLY A 247 -9.85 28.18 -30.35
CA GLY A 247 -11.06 29.01 -30.25
C GLY A 247 -10.83 30.41 -29.67
N GLY A 248 -9.57 30.82 -29.44
CA GLY A 248 -9.22 32.02 -28.69
C GLY A 248 -9.09 31.75 -27.18
N GLY A 249 -8.32 32.61 -26.49
CA GLY A 249 -8.01 32.44 -25.07
C GLY A 249 -6.70 31.68 -24.80
N LYS A 250 -6.53 31.25 -23.55
CA LYS A 250 -5.30 30.68 -23.01
C LYS A 250 -5.59 29.37 -22.28
N SER A 251 -4.68 28.41 -22.40
CA SER A 251 -4.72 27.15 -21.66
C SER A 251 -4.59 27.36 -20.15
N SER A 252 -5.26 26.49 -19.39
CA SER A 252 -5.12 26.38 -17.92
C SER A 252 -3.87 25.61 -17.48
N GLY A 253 -3.07 25.09 -18.43
CA GLY A 253 -1.85 24.32 -18.18
C GLY A 253 -2.10 22.92 -17.63
N LEU A 254 -1.05 22.10 -17.61
CA LEU A 254 -1.17 20.68 -17.24
C LEU A 254 -1.55 20.53 -15.77
N MET A 255 -1.08 21.43 -14.90
CA MET A 255 -1.29 21.37 -13.46
C MET A 255 -2.78 21.41 -13.07
N SER A 256 -3.60 22.12 -13.85
CA SER A 256 -5.04 22.18 -13.63
C SER A 256 -5.70 20.82 -13.86
N PHE A 257 -5.29 20.09 -14.90
CA PHE A 257 -5.83 18.76 -15.21
C PHE A 257 -5.28 17.68 -14.26
N LEU A 258 -4.02 17.78 -13.84
CA LEU A 258 -3.47 16.86 -12.83
C LEU A 258 -4.25 16.90 -11.51
N LYS A 259 -4.70 18.08 -11.08
CA LYS A 259 -5.54 18.22 -9.88
C LYS A 259 -6.90 17.54 -10.03
N ILE A 260 -7.52 17.62 -11.21
CA ILE A 260 -8.77 16.89 -11.51
C ILE A 260 -8.51 15.38 -11.44
N GLY A 261 -7.44 14.92 -12.08
CA GLY A 261 -7.03 13.53 -12.10
C GLY A 261 -6.76 12.92 -10.72
N ASP A 262 -6.05 13.67 -9.88
CA ASP A 262 -5.79 13.31 -8.50
C ASP A 262 -7.09 13.10 -7.72
N ARG A 263 -8.07 14.02 -7.86
CA ARG A 263 -9.38 13.87 -7.23
C ARG A 263 -10.19 12.70 -7.78
N ALA A 264 -10.14 12.48 -9.09
CA ALA A 264 -10.79 11.33 -9.72
C ALA A 264 -10.21 10.01 -9.20
N ALA A 265 -8.89 9.90 -9.08
CA ALA A 265 -8.22 8.72 -8.54
C ALA A 265 -8.62 8.47 -7.06
N GLY A 266 -8.64 9.51 -6.22
CA GLY A 266 -9.04 9.40 -4.81
C GLY A 266 -10.50 8.97 -4.61
N ALA A 267 -11.39 9.28 -5.55
CA ALA A 267 -12.80 8.93 -5.48
C ALA A 267 -13.11 7.47 -5.87
N ILE A 268 -12.22 6.79 -6.61
CA ILE A 268 -12.49 5.46 -7.18
C ILE A 268 -11.82 4.37 -6.33
N LYS A 269 -12.65 3.46 -5.79
CA LYS A 269 -12.22 2.27 -5.06
C LYS A 269 -12.61 1.00 -5.84
N SER A 270 -11.76 -0.03 -5.82
CA SER A 270 -12.03 -1.31 -6.49
C SER A 270 -13.23 -2.04 -5.84
N GLY A 271 -14.16 -2.55 -6.66
CA GLY A 271 -15.45 -3.08 -6.23
C GLY A 271 -15.37 -4.32 -5.33
N GLY A 272 -15.29 -4.11 -4.01
CA GLY A 272 -15.29 -5.16 -2.99
C GLY A 272 -13.92 -5.50 -2.37
N THR A 273 -12.85 -4.82 -2.80
CA THR A 273 -11.51 -4.93 -2.22
C THR A 273 -11.03 -3.55 -1.76
N THR A 274 -10.29 -3.46 -0.67
CA THR A 274 -9.81 -2.19 -0.07
C THR A 274 -8.71 -1.47 -0.88
N ARG A 275 -8.53 -1.79 -2.17
CA ARG A 275 -7.43 -1.26 -3.00
C ARG A 275 -7.78 0.13 -3.55
N ARG A 276 -7.00 1.15 -3.14
CA ARG A 276 -7.01 2.51 -3.70
C ARG A 276 -6.44 2.53 -5.12
N ALA A 277 -6.86 3.53 -5.91
CA ALA A 277 -6.27 3.81 -7.22
C ALA A 277 -4.75 4.04 -7.09
N ALA A 278 -4.00 3.60 -8.10
CA ALA A 278 -2.55 3.79 -8.18
C ALA A 278 -2.20 4.46 -9.51
N LYS A 279 -1.63 5.66 -9.45
CA LYS A 279 -1.35 6.51 -10.63
C LYS A 279 0.10 6.99 -10.64
N MET A 280 0.76 6.95 -11.79
CA MET A 280 2.01 7.68 -12.07
C MET A 280 1.74 8.88 -12.97
N VAL A 281 2.33 10.02 -12.61
CA VAL A 281 2.35 11.23 -13.42
C VAL A 281 3.79 11.55 -13.77
N THR A 282 4.10 11.60 -15.07
CA THR A 282 5.44 11.94 -15.56
C THR A 282 5.43 13.28 -16.29
N CYS A 283 6.47 14.10 -16.06
CA CYS A 283 6.69 15.38 -16.76
C CYS A 283 8.15 15.48 -17.25
N ASP A 284 8.35 15.95 -18.47
CA ASP A 284 9.65 16.09 -19.12
C ASP A 284 10.33 17.40 -18.67
N MET A 285 11.66 17.37 -18.54
CA MET A 285 12.45 18.50 -18.02
C MET A 285 12.38 19.78 -18.86
N ASP A 286 11.95 19.70 -20.12
CA ASP A 286 11.78 20.85 -21.02
C ASP A 286 10.35 21.41 -21.01
N HIS A 287 9.44 20.86 -20.19
CA HIS A 287 8.06 21.33 -20.17
C HIS A 287 7.94 22.71 -19.49
N PRO A 288 7.18 23.70 -20.04
CA PRO A 288 7.09 25.03 -19.42
C PRO A 288 6.50 25.06 -18.00
N ASP A 289 5.61 24.14 -17.65
CA ASP A 289 5.05 23.99 -16.29
C ASP A 289 5.96 23.17 -15.32
N ILE A 290 7.20 22.79 -15.70
CA ILE A 290 8.04 21.86 -14.91
C ILE A 290 8.32 22.35 -13.48
N GLU A 291 8.62 23.64 -13.29
CA GLU A 291 8.86 24.20 -11.95
C GLU A 291 7.62 24.10 -11.05
N ALA A 292 6.43 24.29 -11.62
CA ALA A 292 5.17 24.14 -10.89
C ALA A 292 4.88 22.68 -10.54
N PHE A 293 5.22 21.75 -11.44
CA PHE A 293 5.09 20.32 -11.23
C PHE A 293 6.01 19.80 -10.11
N VAL A 294 7.30 20.16 -10.16
CA VAL A 294 8.30 19.76 -9.15
C VAL A 294 7.90 20.24 -7.75
N ASN A 295 7.47 21.50 -7.63
CA ASN A 295 7.11 22.09 -6.35
C ASN A 295 5.67 21.82 -5.91
N TRP A 296 4.90 21.01 -6.65
CA TRP A 296 3.46 20.84 -6.39
C TRP A 296 3.23 20.22 -5.01
N LYS A 297 3.74 19.01 -4.76
CA LYS A 297 3.48 18.30 -3.50
C LYS A 297 4.10 18.99 -2.29
N VAL A 298 5.27 19.62 -2.44
CA VAL A 298 5.89 20.44 -1.39
C VAL A 298 4.91 21.51 -0.88
N LYS A 299 4.25 22.24 -1.81
CA LYS A 299 3.27 23.26 -1.45
C LYS A 299 2.01 22.66 -0.82
N GLU A 300 1.60 21.46 -1.21
CA GLU A 300 0.44 20.78 -0.63
C GLU A 300 0.72 20.30 0.81
N GLU A 301 1.91 19.76 1.10
CA GLU A 301 2.34 19.45 2.47
C GLU A 301 2.37 20.72 3.36
N GLN A 302 2.89 21.84 2.84
CA GLN A 302 2.89 23.12 3.56
C GLN A 302 1.48 23.63 3.87
N LYS A 303 0.50 23.35 2.99
CA LYS A 303 -0.92 23.67 3.26
C LYS A 303 -1.46 22.79 4.39
N VAL A 304 -1.20 21.49 4.38
CA VAL A 304 -1.61 20.58 5.46
C VAL A 304 -1.04 21.06 6.80
N ALA A 305 0.26 21.35 6.87
CA ALA A 305 0.89 21.88 8.08
C ALA A 305 0.19 23.18 8.56
N SER A 306 -0.11 24.08 7.62
CA SER A 306 -0.79 25.35 7.94
C SER A 306 -2.23 25.15 8.43
N LEU A 307 -2.98 24.20 7.86
CA LEU A 307 -4.34 23.86 8.27
C LEU A 307 -4.36 23.25 9.66
N VAL A 308 -3.48 22.29 9.93
CA VAL A 308 -3.36 21.62 11.24
C VAL A 308 -2.95 22.61 12.32
N ALA A 309 -1.86 23.36 12.10
CA ALA A 309 -1.38 24.34 13.06
C ALA A 309 -2.41 25.47 13.28
N GLY A 310 -2.98 25.99 12.19
CA GLY A 310 -3.97 27.06 12.22
C GLY A 310 -5.23 26.66 12.97
N SER A 311 -5.80 25.49 12.69
CA SER A 311 -7.02 25.01 13.35
C SER A 311 -6.85 24.78 14.85
N LYS A 312 -5.76 24.13 15.27
CA LYS A 312 -5.43 23.95 16.70
C LYS A 312 -5.22 25.29 17.43
N MET A 313 -4.60 26.26 16.76
CA MET A 313 -4.41 27.60 17.32
C MET A 313 -5.73 28.38 17.46
N HIS A 314 -6.64 28.24 16.48
CA HIS A 314 -7.98 28.82 16.56
C HIS A 314 -8.73 28.24 17.76
N GLU A 315 -8.80 26.92 17.88
CA GLU A 315 -9.49 26.24 18.99
C GLU A 315 -8.95 26.69 20.35
N LYS A 316 -7.62 26.69 20.52
CA LYS A 316 -6.98 27.10 21.76
C LYS A 316 -7.26 28.56 22.11
N LEU A 317 -6.89 29.50 21.23
CA LEU A 317 -6.91 30.93 21.57
C LEU A 317 -8.33 31.51 21.65
N LEU A 318 -9.28 30.99 20.87
CA LEU A 318 -10.67 31.40 20.99
C LEU A 318 -11.27 30.93 22.33
N ASN A 319 -10.91 29.74 22.82
CA ASN A 319 -11.31 29.29 24.15
C ASN A 319 -10.56 29.99 25.29
N GLU A 320 -9.33 30.47 25.07
CA GLU A 320 -8.66 31.37 26.02
C GLU A 320 -9.39 32.71 26.16
N VAL A 321 -9.96 33.25 25.07
CA VAL A 321 -10.83 34.44 25.14
C VAL A 321 -12.06 34.16 26.00
N PHE A 322 -12.72 33.01 25.83
CA PHE A 322 -13.81 32.60 26.74
C PHE A 322 -13.34 32.43 28.19
N ALA A 323 -12.19 31.81 28.41
CA ALA A 323 -11.64 31.62 29.75
C ALA A 323 -11.35 32.96 30.44
N ALA A 324 -10.84 33.95 29.71
CA ALA A 324 -10.59 35.29 30.22
C ALA A 324 -11.89 36.06 30.56
N ILE A 325 -13.00 35.76 29.87
CA ILE A 325 -14.32 36.31 30.21
C ILE A 325 -14.88 35.60 31.44
N ARG A 326 -14.79 34.26 31.51
CA ARG A 326 -15.29 33.47 32.66
C ARG A 326 -14.51 33.76 33.95
N GLY A 327 -13.22 34.02 33.85
CA GLY A 327 -12.35 34.35 34.98
C GLY A 327 -12.49 35.79 35.48
N TRP A 328 -13.38 36.59 34.89
CA TRP A 328 -13.64 37.96 35.32
C TRP A 328 -14.44 37.99 36.62
N ASP A 329 -13.91 38.68 37.63
CA ASP A 329 -14.47 38.82 38.98
C ASP A 329 -15.13 40.20 39.22
N GLY A 330 -15.15 41.06 38.19
CA GLY A 330 -15.78 42.38 38.22
C GLY A 330 -17.26 42.38 37.84
N ARG A 331 -17.79 43.54 37.40
CA ARG A 331 -19.19 43.63 36.96
C ARG A 331 -19.41 42.78 35.71
N GLU A 332 -20.49 42.01 35.70
CA GLU A 332 -20.84 41.09 34.60
C GLU A 332 -20.94 41.80 33.24
N ALA A 333 -21.50 43.01 33.20
CA ALA A 333 -21.60 43.83 31.98
C ALA A 333 -20.22 44.23 31.39
N ASP A 334 -19.17 44.23 32.22
CA ASP A 334 -17.81 44.61 31.82
C ASP A 334 -16.97 43.38 31.38
N ALA A 335 -17.48 42.15 31.59
CA ALA A 335 -16.74 40.90 31.36
C ALA A 335 -16.31 40.74 29.89
N THR A 336 -17.14 41.20 28.96
CA THR A 336 -16.91 41.16 27.51
C THR A 336 -16.33 42.46 26.94
N ASP A 337 -16.07 43.49 27.76
CA ASP A 337 -15.44 44.74 27.31
C ASP A 337 -13.91 44.67 27.49
N PRO A 338 -13.11 44.58 26.41
CA PRO A 338 -11.65 44.53 26.51
C PRO A 338 -11.01 45.84 27.01
N LYS A 339 -11.77 46.93 27.19
CA LYS A 339 -11.26 48.13 27.89
C LYS A 339 -11.33 47.97 29.40
N ALA A 340 -12.26 47.18 29.92
CA ALA A 340 -12.48 46.95 31.34
C ALA A 340 -11.82 45.65 31.82
N ASN A 341 -11.93 44.56 31.06
CA ASN A 341 -11.32 43.28 31.37
C ASN A 341 -9.90 43.19 30.76
N ALA A 342 -8.88 43.36 31.62
CA ALA A 342 -7.48 43.32 31.21
C ALA A 342 -7.02 41.92 30.72
N ALA A 343 -7.56 40.85 31.32
CA ALA A 343 -7.28 39.48 30.90
C ALA A 343 -7.85 39.21 29.51
N LEU A 344 -9.08 39.67 29.24
CA LEU A 344 -9.70 39.61 27.91
C LEU A 344 -8.89 40.41 26.88
N LYS A 345 -8.42 41.61 27.24
CA LYS A 345 -7.56 42.41 26.36
C LYS A 345 -6.27 41.68 26.01
N ALA A 346 -5.67 40.98 26.97
CA ALA A 346 -4.49 40.16 26.75
C ALA A 346 -4.78 38.96 25.84
N ALA A 347 -5.87 38.23 26.08
CA ALA A 347 -6.30 37.10 25.25
C ALA A 347 -6.59 37.52 23.81
N ILE A 348 -7.29 38.65 23.59
CA ILE A 348 -7.52 39.23 22.25
C ILE A 348 -6.21 39.62 21.58
N LYS A 349 -5.25 40.20 22.33
CA LYS A 349 -3.93 40.55 21.79
C LYS A 349 -3.14 39.29 21.42
N ALA A 350 -3.24 38.21 22.20
CA ALA A 350 -2.62 36.92 21.90
C ALA A 350 -3.22 36.30 20.63
N ALA A 351 -4.56 36.26 20.51
CA ALA A 351 -5.27 35.83 19.31
C ALA A 351 -4.81 36.60 18.06
N ARG A 352 -4.75 37.92 18.14
CA ARG A 352 -4.25 38.77 17.03
C ARG A 352 -2.79 38.54 16.71
N ARG A 353 -1.93 38.36 17.73
CA ARG A 353 -0.51 38.05 17.54
C ARG A 353 -0.31 36.70 16.83
N ALA A 354 -1.24 35.77 17.04
CA ALA A 354 -1.30 34.48 16.35
C ALA A 354 -2.07 34.54 15.02
N MET A 355 -2.34 35.74 14.48
CA MET A 355 -2.98 35.96 13.18
C MET A 355 -4.41 35.43 13.06
N LEU A 356 -5.14 35.26 14.17
CA LEU A 356 -6.56 34.93 14.12
C LEU A 356 -7.35 36.10 13.50
N PRO A 357 -8.28 35.85 12.57
CA PRO A 357 -9.11 36.90 12.00
C PRO A 357 -9.96 37.60 13.06
N ASP A 358 -9.97 38.94 13.06
CA ASP A 358 -10.76 39.74 13.99
C ASP A 358 -12.27 39.39 13.98
N ALA A 359 -12.77 38.90 12.86
CA ALA A 359 -14.14 38.43 12.72
C ALA A 359 -14.46 37.26 13.68
N TYR A 360 -13.52 36.33 13.89
CA TYR A 360 -13.71 35.20 14.82
C TYR A 360 -13.64 35.64 16.27
N VAL A 361 -12.68 36.51 16.62
CA VAL A 361 -12.59 37.08 17.97
C VAL A 361 -13.87 37.84 18.32
N LYS A 362 -14.39 38.64 17.38
CA LYS A 362 -15.67 39.35 17.57
C LYS A 362 -16.85 38.39 17.73
N ARG A 363 -16.87 37.29 16.98
CA ARG A 363 -17.90 36.24 17.10
C ARG A 363 -17.88 35.59 18.49
N VAL A 364 -16.69 35.29 19.02
CA VAL A 364 -16.54 34.76 20.39
C VAL A 364 -17.08 35.74 21.44
N LEU A 365 -16.75 37.03 21.33
CA LEU A 365 -17.31 38.05 22.24
C LEU A 365 -18.85 38.09 22.19
N GLN A 366 -19.42 37.95 20.98
CA GLN A 366 -20.87 37.91 20.79
C GLN A 366 -21.50 36.62 21.34
N TYR A 367 -20.82 35.48 21.23
CA TYR A 367 -21.26 34.22 21.83
C TYR A 367 -21.20 34.29 23.36
N ALA A 368 -20.12 34.82 23.93
CA ALA A 368 -20.01 35.02 25.37
C ALA A 368 -21.13 35.93 25.90
N ALA A 369 -21.44 37.03 25.19
CA ALA A 369 -22.55 37.93 25.54
C ALA A 369 -23.94 37.25 25.46
N GLN A 370 -24.06 36.14 24.73
CA GLN A 370 -25.28 35.34 24.62
C GLN A 370 -25.32 34.16 25.61
N GLY A 371 -24.32 34.05 26.51
CA GLY A 371 -24.27 33.01 27.55
C GLY A 371 -23.56 31.73 27.15
N TYR A 372 -22.91 31.67 25.98
CA TYR A 372 -22.07 30.53 25.63
C TYR A 372 -20.78 30.54 26.44
N ALA A 373 -20.38 29.38 26.94
CA ALA A 373 -19.18 29.24 27.76
C ALA A 373 -17.92 28.92 26.95
N SER A 374 -18.03 28.30 25.78
CA SER A 374 -16.90 27.87 24.95
C SER A 374 -17.31 27.86 23.48
N ILE A 375 -16.34 27.63 22.60
CA ILE A 375 -16.58 27.30 21.20
C ILE A 375 -15.86 25.99 20.89
N GLU A 376 -16.49 25.17 20.05
CA GLU A 376 -15.83 24.04 19.41
C GLU A 376 -15.45 24.47 17.99
N PHE A 377 -14.15 24.58 17.74
CA PHE A 377 -13.58 24.85 16.44
C PHE A 377 -12.95 23.55 15.91
N PRO A 378 -13.42 23.02 14.77
CA PRO A 378 -12.88 21.78 14.21
C PRO A 378 -11.36 21.85 14.05
N THR A 379 -10.66 20.89 14.66
CA THR A 379 -9.21 20.76 14.54
C THR A 379 -8.84 19.65 13.58
N TYR A 380 -7.82 19.89 12.77
CA TYR A 380 -7.29 18.88 11.87
C TYR A 380 -6.03 18.23 12.44
N ASP A 381 -5.66 17.07 11.89
CA ASP A 381 -4.43 16.35 12.20
C ASP A 381 -3.67 15.96 10.92
N THR A 382 -2.49 15.37 11.12
CA THR A 382 -1.57 14.95 10.07
C THR A 382 -1.72 13.48 9.71
N ASP A 383 -2.79 12.79 10.11
CA ASP A 383 -3.06 11.45 9.60
C ASP A 383 -3.33 11.50 8.09
N TRP A 384 -2.84 10.55 7.32
CA TRP A 384 -2.93 10.56 5.85
C TRP A 384 -4.37 10.36 5.35
N ASP A 385 -5.26 9.81 6.17
CA ASP A 385 -6.71 9.75 5.92
C ASP A 385 -7.47 10.95 6.52
N SER A 386 -6.77 11.92 7.12
CA SER A 386 -7.40 13.08 7.75
C SER A 386 -8.06 14.03 6.75
N GLU A 387 -9.02 14.80 7.25
CA GLU A 387 -9.68 15.83 6.45
C GLU A 387 -8.67 16.85 5.87
N ALA A 388 -7.55 17.13 6.57
CA ALA A 388 -6.51 18.02 6.03
C ALA A 388 -5.91 17.45 4.74
N TYR A 389 -5.49 16.18 4.75
CA TYR A 389 -4.95 15.53 3.54
C TYR A 389 -6.00 15.35 2.46
N LEU A 390 -7.26 15.08 2.84
CA LEU A 390 -8.38 15.00 1.90
C LEU A 390 -8.72 16.35 1.25
N THR A 391 -8.32 17.51 1.80
CA THR A 391 -8.60 18.83 1.19
C THR A 391 -7.52 19.32 0.22
N VAL A 392 -6.30 18.80 0.32
CA VAL A 392 -5.18 19.14 -0.58
C VAL A 392 -5.12 18.21 -1.80
N SER A 393 -4.32 18.59 -2.81
CA SER A 393 -4.16 17.82 -4.05
C SER A 393 -2.82 17.07 -4.11
N GLY A 394 -2.67 16.19 -5.10
CA GLY A 394 -1.43 15.46 -5.38
C GLY A 394 -1.14 14.29 -4.44
N GLN A 395 -2.16 13.79 -3.73
CA GLN A 395 -2.02 12.72 -2.74
C GLN A 395 -2.30 11.32 -3.32
N ASN A 396 -2.94 11.24 -4.48
CA ASN A 396 -3.39 10.01 -5.13
C ASN A 396 -2.57 9.63 -6.38
N SER A 397 -1.42 10.27 -6.58
CA SER A 397 -0.46 9.93 -7.63
C SER A 397 0.96 9.94 -7.12
N ASN A 398 1.80 9.07 -7.67
CA ASN A 398 3.25 9.22 -7.64
C ASN A 398 3.66 10.18 -8.76
N ASN A 399 4.63 11.06 -8.49
CA ASN A 399 5.11 12.02 -9.47
C ASN A 399 6.55 11.68 -9.84
N SER A 400 6.89 11.77 -11.12
CA SER A 400 8.28 11.62 -11.58
C SER A 400 8.62 12.61 -12.67
N VAL A 401 9.87 13.04 -12.69
CA VAL A 401 10.44 13.81 -13.79
C VAL A 401 11.19 12.88 -14.75
N ARG A 402 11.09 13.16 -16.05
CA ARG A 402 11.79 12.42 -17.11
C ARG A 402 13.01 13.22 -17.54
N VAL A 403 14.18 12.71 -17.20
CA VAL A 403 15.47 13.42 -17.30
C VAL A 403 16.30 12.84 -18.44
N THR A 404 16.85 13.71 -19.30
CA THR A 404 17.77 13.31 -20.37
C THR A 404 19.23 13.56 -19.96
N ASP A 405 20.16 12.82 -20.57
CA ASP A 405 21.60 13.04 -20.47
C ASP A 405 21.98 14.46 -20.90
N ALA A 406 21.26 15.04 -21.86
CA ALA A 406 21.47 16.42 -22.28
C ALA A 406 21.15 17.42 -21.15
N PHE A 407 20.08 17.18 -20.39
CA PHE A 407 19.76 18.00 -19.21
C PHE A 407 20.82 17.83 -18.13
N LEU A 408 21.22 16.60 -17.81
CA LEU A 408 22.24 16.34 -16.80
C LEU A 408 23.60 16.97 -17.16
N LYS A 409 24.01 16.91 -18.42
CA LYS A 409 25.21 17.62 -18.91
C LYS A 409 25.07 19.14 -18.78
N ALA A 410 23.88 19.69 -19.01
CA ALA A 410 23.61 21.10 -18.79
C ALA A 410 23.68 21.48 -17.29
N VAL A 411 23.21 20.61 -16.39
CA VAL A 411 23.38 20.77 -14.93
C VAL A 411 24.86 20.81 -14.57
N GLU A 412 25.64 19.84 -15.03
CA GLU A 412 27.09 19.75 -14.77
C GLU A 412 27.83 21.00 -15.26
N ALA A 413 27.48 21.48 -16.46
CA ALA A 413 28.06 22.66 -17.08
C ALA A 413 27.52 24.00 -16.56
N ASP A 414 26.55 24.00 -15.63
CA ASP A 414 25.84 25.19 -15.17
C ASP A 414 25.25 26.02 -16.34
N ALA A 415 24.70 25.32 -17.32
CA ALA A 415 24.22 25.87 -18.57
C ALA A 415 22.74 26.28 -18.52
N PRO A 416 22.30 27.22 -19.38
CA PRO A 416 20.88 27.51 -19.55
C PRO A 416 20.12 26.33 -20.16
N TRP A 417 18.88 26.13 -19.73
CA TRP A 417 17.95 25.13 -20.22
C TRP A 417 16.68 25.78 -20.76
N ALA A 418 16.27 25.41 -21.96
CA ALA A 418 15.09 25.98 -22.62
C ALA A 418 13.84 25.16 -22.30
N LEU A 419 12.79 25.83 -21.83
CA LEU A 419 11.46 25.25 -21.68
C LEU A 419 10.65 25.50 -22.95
N ILE A 420 10.09 24.46 -23.56
CA ILE A 420 9.61 24.45 -24.94
C ILE A 420 8.09 24.31 -25.00
N ARG A 421 7.43 25.26 -25.68
CA ARG A 421 5.99 25.28 -25.92
C ARG A 421 5.53 24.08 -26.76
N ARG A 422 4.41 23.46 -26.38
CA ARG A 422 3.88 22.29 -27.10
C ARG A 422 3.10 22.67 -28.36
N THR A 423 2.66 23.92 -28.45
CA THR A 423 1.86 24.40 -29.60
C THR A 423 2.67 24.82 -30.82
N ASP A 424 3.87 25.39 -30.66
CA ASP A 424 4.69 25.92 -31.76
C ASP A 424 6.19 25.61 -31.68
N GLY A 425 6.63 24.86 -30.65
CA GLY A 425 8.03 24.46 -30.46
C GLY A 425 8.98 25.61 -30.08
N LYS A 426 8.46 26.82 -29.82
CA LYS A 426 9.30 27.95 -29.41
C LYS A 426 9.64 27.87 -27.92
N VAL A 427 10.72 28.55 -27.53
CA VAL A 427 11.10 28.71 -26.12
C VAL A 427 10.04 29.56 -25.41
N ALA A 428 9.42 29.00 -24.36
CA ALA A 428 8.54 29.70 -23.43
C ALA A 428 9.36 30.53 -22.43
N LYS A 429 10.37 29.90 -21.84
CA LYS A 429 11.24 30.44 -20.80
C LYS A 429 12.59 29.72 -20.86
N THR A 430 13.67 30.42 -20.56
CA THR A 430 14.98 29.80 -20.31
C THR A 430 15.25 29.87 -18.81
N VAL A 431 15.64 28.75 -18.22
CA VAL A 431 16.00 28.61 -16.80
C VAL A 431 17.45 28.17 -16.67
N ASN A 432 18.05 28.29 -15.49
CA ASN A 432 19.33 27.64 -15.22
C ASN A 432 19.07 26.14 -14.94
N ALA A 433 19.82 25.24 -15.60
CA ALA A 433 19.63 23.80 -15.44
C ALA A 433 19.91 23.33 -14.01
N ARG A 434 20.98 23.84 -13.39
CA ARG A 434 21.39 23.52 -12.02
C ARG A 434 20.36 23.98 -11.00
N GLU A 435 19.84 25.20 -11.11
CA GLU A 435 18.79 25.70 -10.22
C GLU A 435 17.51 24.83 -10.30
N LEU A 436 17.13 24.38 -11.51
CA LEU A 436 15.99 23.48 -11.67
C LEU A 436 16.26 22.08 -11.07
N TRP A 437 17.50 21.59 -11.18
CA TRP A 437 17.92 20.35 -10.55
C TRP A 437 17.94 20.43 -9.02
N ASP A 438 18.41 21.55 -8.47
CA ASP A 438 18.40 21.82 -7.03
C ASP A 438 16.96 21.87 -6.48
N GLN A 439 16.00 22.41 -7.24
CA GLN A 439 14.57 22.35 -6.90
C GLN A 439 14.06 20.91 -6.82
N ILE A 440 14.51 20.01 -7.71
CA ILE A 440 14.15 18.59 -7.67
C ILE A 440 14.73 17.92 -6.41
N GLY A 441 16.00 18.19 -6.11
CA GLY A 441 16.64 17.69 -4.88
C GLY A 441 15.90 18.14 -3.62
N HIS A 442 15.60 19.44 -3.52
CA HIS A 442 14.84 20.00 -2.41
C HIS A 442 13.43 19.39 -2.32
N ALA A 443 12.71 19.24 -3.43
CA ALA A 443 11.37 18.66 -3.43
C ALA A 443 11.37 17.20 -2.96
N ALA A 444 12.31 16.38 -3.45
CA ALA A 444 12.49 15.01 -3.00
C ALA A 444 12.84 14.94 -1.50
N TRP A 445 13.73 15.81 -1.02
CA TRP A 445 14.08 15.91 0.39
C TRP A 445 12.88 16.33 1.27
N ALA A 446 12.05 17.24 0.77
CA ALA A 446 10.95 17.87 1.50
C ALA A 446 9.64 17.08 1.47
N CYS A 447 9.40 16.22 0.46
CA CYS A 447 8.15 15.48 0.33
C CYS A 447 8.24 14.10 -0.36
N ALA A 448 9.46 13.59 -0.62
CA ALA A 448 9.73 12.31 -1.33
C ALA A 448 9.28 12.25 -2.81
N ASP A 449 8.89 13.39 -3.39
CA ASP A 449 8.48 13.52 -4.79
C ASP A 449 9.10 14.81 -5.38
N PRO A 450 9.36 14.88 -6.70
CA PRO A 450 9.19 13.81 -7.67
C PRO A 450 10.36 12.80 -7.65
N GLY A 451 10.07 11.55 -8.03
CA GLY A 451 11.12 10.60 -8.42
C GLY A 451 11.77 10.97 -9.76
N VAL A 452 12.88 10.31 -10.10
CA VAL A 452 13.63 10.55 -11.35
C VAL A 452 13.58 9.32 -12.25
N GLN A 453 13.31 9.52 -13.53
CA GLN A 453 13.40 8.49 -14.58
C GLN A 453 14.39 8.93 -15.65
N TYR A 454 15.43 8.12 -15.90
CA TYR A 454 16.52 8.48 -16.83
C TYR A 454 16.17 8.08 -18.26
N HIS A 455 15.69 9.03 -19.04
CA HIS A 455 15.11 8.82 -20.37
C HIS A 455 16.04 8.05 -21.32
N ASP A 456 17.30 8.47 -21.40
CA ASP A 456 18.27 7.91 -22.34
C ASP A 456 18.71 6.51 -21.88
N THR A 457 19.03 6.32 -20.60
CA THR A 457 19.30 4.99 -20.01
C THR A 457 18.14 4.01 -20.24
N ILE A 458 16.89 4.46 -20.15
CA ILE A 458 15.72 3.62 -20.42
C ILE A 458 15.67 3.21 -21.90
N ASN A 459 15.87 4.16 -22.82
CA ASN A 459 15.71 3.93 -24.26
C ASN A 459 16.92 3.21 -24.90
N ASP A 460 18.11 3.30 -24.34
CA ASP A 460 19.30 2.53 -24.75
C ASP A 460 19.03 1.01 -24.69
N TRP A 461 18.21 0.59 -23.73
CA TRP A 461 17.79 -0.79 -23.52
C TRP A 461 16.42 -1.12 -24.12
N HIS A 462 15.86 -0.24 -24.95
CA HIS A 462 14.58 -0.47 -25.61
C HIS A 462 14.72 -1.52 -26.71
N THR A 463 13.94 -2.57 -26.61
CA THR A 463 13.92 -3.66 -27.58
C THR A 463 13.12 -3.33 -28.83
N CYS A 464 12.22 -2.33 -28.76
CA CYS A 464 11.28 -2.01 -29.83
C CYS A 464 11.23 -0.51 -30.22
N PRO A 465 12.36 0.16 -30.50
CA PRO A 465 12.39 1.60 -30.76
C PRO A 465 11.71 2.01 -32.08
N GLU A 466 11.55 1.11 -33.06
CA GLU A 466 10.82 1.41 -34.31
C GLU A 466 9.33 1.70 -34.06
N ALA A 467 8.81 1.25 -32.91
CA ALA A 467 7.44 1.50 -32.47
C ALA A 467 7.27 2.81 -31.68
N GLY A 468 8.35 3.58 -31.53
CA GLY A 468 8.41 4.82 -30.77
C GLY A 468 9.22 4.71 -29.47
N PRO A 469 9.55 5.85 -28.87
CA PRO A 469 10.32 5.90 -27.63
C PRO A 469 9.47 5.49 -26.42
N ILE A 470 10.12 4.99 -25.38
CA ILE A 470 9.52 4.82 -24.06
C ILE A 470 9.46 6.22 -23.42
N ARG A 471 8.25 6.66 -23.03
CA ARG A 471 8.00 8.00 -22.50
C ARG A 471 7.57 8.04 -21.04
N ALA A 472 6.99 6.96 -20.53
CA ALA A 472 6.42 6.88 -19.19
C ALA A 472 6.80 5.56 -18.50
N SER A 473 6.25 5.37 -17.31
CA SER A 473 6.27 4.10 -16.57
C SER A 473 4.90 3.87 -15.94
N ASN A 474 4.70 2.70 -15.35
CA ASN A 474 3.56 2.43 -14.47
C ASN A 474 3.74 3.11 -13.08
N PRO A 475 2.76 3.03 -12.15
CA PRO A 475 2.80 3.65 -10.81
C PRO A 475 4.09 3.46 -10.00
N CYS A 476 4.75 2.31 -10.13
CA CYS A 476 5.88 1.92 -9.31
C CYS A 476 7.22 1.95 -10.06
N SER A 477 7.22 2.40 -11.33
CA SER A 477 8.40 2.57 -12.19
C SER A 477 9.17 1.29 -12.55
N GLU A 478 8.62 0.10 -12.35
CA GLU A 478 9.21 -1.17 -12.76
C GLU A 478 8.86 -1.58 -14.20
N TYR A 479 7.69 -1.16 -14.70
CA TYR A 479 7.27 -1.39 -16.08
C TYR A 479 7.54 -0.15 -16.92
N MET A 480 8.41 -0.29 -17.92
CA MET A 480 8.83 0.77 -18.81
C MET A 480 8.82 0.27 -20.24
N PHE A 481 7.76 0.60 -20.96
CA PHE A 481 7.60 0.23 -22.36
C PHE A 481 6.76 1.30 -23.08
N LEU A 482 6.35 1.00 -24.30
CA LEU A 482 5.58 1.90 -25.14
C LEU A 482 4.27 2.36 -24.48
N ASP A 483 3.81 3.57 -24.80
CA ASP A 483 2.51 4.05 -24.35
C ASP A 483 1.37 3.16 -24.87
N ASP A 484 0.24 3.16 -24.17
CA ASP A 484 -0.92 2.32 -24.45
C ASP A 484 -0.56 0.84 -24.48
N THR A 485 0.19 0.38 -23.48
CA THR A 485 0.51 -1.04 -23.28
C THR A 485 0.28 -1.44 -21.83
N ALA A 486 0.10 -2.75 -21.60
CA ALA A 486 -0.10 -3.32 -20.28
C ALA A 486 0.92 -4.41 -19.98
N CYS A 487 1.22 -4.60 -18.70
CA CYS A 487 2.10 -5.65 -18.22
C CYS A 487 1.47 -6.40 -17.03
N ASN A 488 1.52 -7.73 -17.13
CA ASN A 488 1.15 -8.65 -16.07
C ASN A 488 2.42 -9.18 -15.40
N LEU A 489 2.35 -9.33 -14.08
CA LEU A 489 3.51 -9.60 -13.23
C LEU A 489 3.36 -10.91 -12.46
N ALA A 490 4.50 -11.53 -12.17
CA ALA A 490 4.61 -12.58 -11.16
C ALA A 490 5.95 -12.44 -10.44
N SER A 491 6.01 -12.92 -9.21
CA SER A 491 7.25 -12.90 -8.43
C SER A 491 7.52 -14.25 -7.81
N LEU A 492 8.76 -14.73 -7.96
CA LEU A 492 9.27 -15.94 -7.32
C LEU A 492 9.75 -15.62 -5.89
N ASN A 493 9.43 -16.46 -4.90
CA ASN A 493 9.96 -16.32 -3.54
C ASN A 493 11.32 -17.03 -3.44
N LEU A 494 12.42 -16.27 -3.48
CA LEU A 494 13.77 -16.83 -3.57
C LEU A 494 14.11 -17.77 -2.41
N LEU A 495 13.61 -17.49 -1.20
CA LEU A 495 13.91 -18.30 -0.02
C LEU A 495 13.33 -19.72 -0.10
N THR A 496 12.26 -19.94 -0.87
CA THR A 496 11.68 -21.29 -1.08
C THR A 496 12.56 -22.21 -1.91
N PHE A 497 13.59 -21.66 -2.56
CA PHE A 497 14.59 -22.40 -3.31
C PHE A 497 15.86 -22.63 -2.48
N LEU A 498 15.94 -22.17 -1.23
CA LEU A 498 17.05 -22.50 -0.32
C LEU A 498 16.71 -23.79 0.44
N LYS A 499 17.53 -24.84 0.29
CA LYS A 499 17.41 -26.10 1.05
C LYS A 499 18.76 -26.47 1.64
N ASP A 500 18.79 -26.73 2.95
CA ASP A 500 20.00 -27.15 3.67
C ASP A 500 21.23 -26.24 3.41
N GLY A 501 20.99 -24.92 3.32
CA GLY A 501 22.03 -23.92 3.04
C GLY A 501 22.44 -23.78 1.57
N ALA A 502 21.90 -24.60 0.66
CA ALA A 502 22.21 -24.58 -0.77
C ALA A 502 21.02 -24.08 -1.62
N PHE A 503 21.28 -23.16 -2.54
CA PHE A 503 20.27 -22.65 -3.47
C PHE A 503 20.01 -23.66 -4.60
N GLN A 504 18.75 -24.03 -4.78
CA GLN A 504 18.30 -25.05 -5.73
C GLN A 504 18.07 -24.42 -7.11
N ALA A 505 19.16 -24.20 -7.86
CA ALA A 505 19.13 -23.48 -9.14
C ALA A 505 18.20 -24.13 -10.19
N ASP A 506 18.18 -25.45 -10.31
CA ASP A 506 17.31 -26.14 -11.27
C ASP A 506 15.81 -25.96 -10.96
N ASP A 507 15.44 -25.94 -9.68
CA ASP A 507 14.05 -25.69 -9.23
C ASP A 507 13.66 -24.24 -9.60
N TYR A 508 14.59 -23.29 -9.44
CA TYR A 508 14.40 -21.89 -9.78
C TYR A 508 14.30 -21.65 -11.30
N GLU A 509 15.16 -22.27 -12.11
CA GLU A 509 15.10 -22.20 -13.58
C GLU A 509 13.78 -22.78 -14.11
N HIS A 510 13.33 -23.92 -13.56
CA HIS A 510 12.03 -24.53 -13.90
C HIS A 510 10.86 -23.61 -13.56
N ALA A 511 10.88 -23.00 -12.36
CA ALA A 511 9.86 -22.03 -11.97
C ALA A 511 9.86 -20.80 -12.90
N CYS A 512 11.04 -20.25 -13.24
CA CYS A 512 11.16 -19.14 -14.21
C CYS A 512 10.48 -19.49 -15.54
N ARG A 513 10.78 -20.67 -16.10
CA ARG A 513 10.21 -21.16 -17.36
C ARG A 513 8.67 -21.23 -17.31
N LEU A 514 8.09 -21.87 -16.29
CA LEU A 514 6.65 -22.04 -16.18
C LEU A 514 5.92 -20.71 -15.92
N TRP A 515 6.50 -19.82 -15.14
CA TRP A 515 5.91 -18.51 -14.89
C TRP A 515 6.02 -17.58 -16.10
N THR A 516 7.09 -17.65 -16.90
CA THR A 516 7.13 -16.96 -18.20
C THR A 516 5.99 -17.41 -19.11
N LEU A 517 5.76 -18.73 -19.22
CA LEU A 517 4.64 -19.27 -20.00
C LEU A 517 3.28 -18.80 -19.45
N THR A 518 3.11 -18.80 -18.13
CA THR A 518 1.89 -18.32 -17.46
C THR A 518 1.60 -16.86 -17.79
N LEU A 519 2.64 -16.02 -17.75
CA LEU A 519 2.50 -14.60 -18.05
C LEU A 519 2.16 -14.39 -19.54
N GLU A 520 2.77 -15.13 -20.46
CA GLU A 520 2.45 -15.09 -21.89
C GLU A 520 1.01 -15.53 -22.20
N ILE A 521 0.54 -16.61 -21.58
CA ILE A 521 -0.85 -17.06 -21.69
C ILE A 521 -1.81 -15.98 -21.16
N SER A 522 -1.40 -15.25 -20.12
CA SER A 522 -2.22 -14.20 -19.54
C SER A 522 -2.42 -13.01 -20.48
N VAL A 523 -1.48 -12.75 -21.40
CA VAL A 523 -1.66 -11.77 -22.48
C VAL A 523 -2.75 -12.24 -23.44
N LEU A 524 -2.75 -13.53 -23.81
CA LEU A 524 -3.72 -14.13 -24.74
C LEU A 524 -5.17 -14.04 -24.22
N MET A 525 -5.38 -14.32 -22.93
CA MET A 525 -6.72 -14.39 -22.34
C MET A 525 -7.30 -13.03 -21.95
N ALA A 526 -6.50 -11.97 -21.94
CA ALA A 526 -6.89 -10.70 -21.31
C ALA A 526 -7.84 -9.84 -22.16
N GLN A 527 -8.60 -9.00 -21.47
CA GLN A 527 -9.27 -7.81 -22.04
C GLN A 527 -8.73 -6.52 -21.42
N PHE A 528 -8.88 -5.40 -22.15
CA PHE A 528 -8.24 -4.11 -21.87
C PHE A 528 -9.23 -2.95 -22.03
N PRO A 529 -9.03 -1.80 -21.35
CA PRO A 529 -10.04 -0.73 -21.26
C PRO A 529 -10.16 0.16 -22.52
N SER A 530 -9.24 0.03 -23.48
CA SER A 530 -9.25 0.75 -24.77
C SER A 530 -8.77 -0.15 -25.91
N ARG A 531 -9.04 0.30 -27.14
CA ARG A 531 -8.67 -0.39 -28.39
C ARG A 531 -7.16 -0.46 -28.57
N GLU A 532 -6.48 0.66 -28.32
CA GLU A 532 -5.05 0.85 -28.49
C GLU A 532 -4.28 -0.05 -27.51
N ILE A 533 -4.71 -0.08 -26.25
CA ILE A 533 -4.09 -0.93 -25.23
C ILE A 533 -4.26 -2.41 -25.58
N ALA A 534 -5.45 -2.82 -26.02
CA ALA A 534 -5.69 -4.20 -26.45
C ALA A 534 -4.78 -4.60 -27.62
N GLN A 535 -4.70 -3.75 -28.65
CA GLN A 535 -3.90 -4.01 -29.84
C GLN A 535 -2.41 -4.04 -29.52
N ARG A 536 -1.86 -2.98 -28.91
CA ARG A 536 -0.41 -2.92 -28.64
C ARG A 536 0.03 -3.95 -27.61
N SER A 537 -0.78 -4.26 -26.60
CA SER A 537 -0.43 -5.33 -25.65
C SER A 537 -0.37 -6.70 -26.35
N TYR A 538 -1.20 -6.94 -27.35
CA TYR A 538 -1.12 -8.13 -28.20
C TYR A 538 0.09 -8.10 -29.16
N ASP A 539 0.39 -6.93 -29.73
CA ASP A 539 1.47 -6.78 -30.72
C ASP A 539 2.87 -6.94 -30.13
N TYR A 540 3.05 -6.59 -28.85
CA TYR A 540 4.37 -6.59 -28.18
C TYR A 540 4.48 -7.59 -27.01
N ARG A 541 3.35 -8.03 -26.44
CA ARG A 541 3.27 -9.13 -25.46
C ARG A 541 4.25 -8.99 -24.29
N THR A 542 4.23 -7.82 -23.64
CA THR A 542 5.14 -7.51 -22.54
C THR A 542 4.78 -8.26 -21.27
N LEU A 543 5.80 -8.79 -20.59
CA LEU A 543 5.69 -9.53 -19.34
C LEU A 543 6.54 -8.86 -18.25
N GLY A 544 6.27 -9.22 -17.00
CA GLY A 544 7.06 -8.80 -15.84
C GLY A 544 7.25 -9.91 -14.82
N LEU A 545 8.07 -10.90 -15.17
CA LEU A 545 8.57 -11.87 -14.20
C LEU A 545 9.65 -11.21 -13.32
N GLY A 546 9.51 -11.37 -12.01
CA GLY A 546 10.46 -10.88 -11.01
C GLY A 546 10.63 -11.86 -9.86
N TYR A 547 11.18 -11.37 -8.77
CA TYR A 547 11.32 -12.11 -7.52
C TYR A 547 11.01 -11.23 -6.30
N ALA A 548 10.89 -11.89 -5.15
CA ALA A 548 10.85 -11.30 -3.82
C ALA A 548 11.85 -12.00 -2.90
N ASN A 549 12.07 -11.43 -1.72
CA ASN A 549 12.79 -12.06 -0.62
C ASN A 549 14.31 -12.22 -0.83
N ILE A 550 14.94 -11.38 -1.67
CA ILE A 550 16.40 -11.39 -1.82
C ILE A 550 17.11 -11.00 -0.52
N GLY A 551 16.59 -10.00 0.21
CA GLY A 551 17.16 -9.60 1.51
C GLY A 551 17.08 -10.73 2.54
N GLY A 552 15.94 -11.41 2.62
CA GLY A 552 15.76 -12.57 3.50
C GLY A 552 16.64 -13.76 3.10
N LEU A 553 16.82 -14.01 1.80
CA LEU A 553 17.74 -15.04 1.30
C LEU A 553 19.19 -14.72 1.69
N LEU A 554 19.67 -13.51 1.40
CA LEU A 554 21.04 -13.08 1.72
C LEU A 554 21.32 -13.21 3.22
N MET A 555 20.41 -12.70 4.06
CA MET A 555 20.53 -12.80 5.50
C MET A 555 20.59 -14.28 5.94
N SER A 556 19.69 -15.13 5.47
CA SER A 556 19.67 -16.57 5.81
C SER A 556 20.96 -17.30 5.40
N MET A 557 21.62 -16.85 4.33
CA MET A 557 22.91 -17.35 3.86
C MET A 557 24.10 -16.75 4.61
N GLY A 558 23.89 -15.89 5.61
CA GLY A 558 24.95 -15.23 6.36
C GLY A 558 25.66 -14.12 5.58
N LEU A 559 25.02 -13.57 4.54
CA LEU A 559 25.59 -12.54 3.66
C LEU A 559 24.95 -11.18 3.96
N GLY A 560 25.78 -10.15 4.15
CA GLY A 560 25.30 -8.77 4.27
C GLY A 560 24.67 -8.28 2.96
N TYR A 561 23.57 -7.55 3.06
CA TYR A 561 22.92 -6.96 1.89
C TYR A 561 23.86 -5.99 1.15
N ASP A 562 24.71 -5.24 1.87
CA ASP A 562 25.72 -4.33 1.31
C ASP A 562 27.07 -5.01 1.00
N SER A 563 27.14 -6.35 1.02
CA SER A 563 28.37 -7.07 0.68
C SER A 563 28.53 -7.27 -0.83
N ASP A 564 29.77 -7.38 -1.30
CA ASP A 564 30.06 -7.72 -2.70
C ASP A 564 29.48 -9.10 -3.06
N GLN A 565 29.58 -10.07 -2.14
CA GLN A 565 28.99 -11.39 -2.31
C GLN A 565 27.46 -11.33 -2.44
N GLY A 566 26.80 -10.49 -1.63
CA GLY A 566 25.35 -10.32 -1.67
C GLY A 566 24.89 -9.70 -2.99
N ARG A 567 25.58 -8.66 -3.45
CA ARG A 567 25.34 -8.04 -4.77
C ARG A 567 25.60 -9.01 -5.92
N ALA A 568 26.70 -9.75 -5.87
CA ALA A 568 27.06 -10.74 -6.88
C ALA A 568 26.03 -11.88 -6.98
N LEU A 569 25.55 -12.39 -5.84
CA LEU A 569 24.48 -13.39 -5.80
C LEU A 569 23.17 -12.84 -6.37
N CYS A 570 22.77 -11.63 -5.97
CA CYS A 570 21.58 -10.96 -6.51
C CYS A 570 21.67 -10.80 -8.04
N GLY A 571 22.82 -10.34 -8.54
CA GLY A 571 23.09 -10.25 -9.97
C GLY A 571 22.97 -11.60 -10.68
N ALA A 572 23.56 -12.67 -10.13
CA ALA A 572 23.52 -14.01 -10.71
C ALA A 572 22.08 -14.57 -10.80
N LEU A 573 21.31 -14.47 -9.71
CA LEU A 573 19.91 -14.92 -9.68
C LEU A 573 19.01 -14.11 -10.62
N THR A 574 19.27 -12.80 -10.75
CA THR A 574 18.56 -11.94 -11.69
C THR A 574 18.91 -12.29 -13.14
N ALA A 575 20.20 -12.54 -13.42
CA ALA A 575 20.68 -12.96 -14.73
C ALA A 575 20.10 -14.30 -15.17
N ILE A 576 20.04 -15.30 -14.27
CA ILE A 576 19.40 -16.59 -14.53
C ILE A 576 17.92 -16.40 -14.88
N MET A 577 17.17 -15.66 -14.05
CA MET A 577 15.74 -15.46 -14.25
C MET A 577 15.43 -14.88 -15.63
N THR A 578 16.09 -13.78 -16.00
CA THR A 578 15.82 -13.10 -17.26
C THR A 578 16.35 -13.89 -18.46
N GLY A 579 17.53 -14.51 -18.35
CA GLY A 579 18.08 -15.37 -19.41
C GLY A 579 17.14 -16.55 -19.71
N ILE A 580 16.64 -17.22 -18.67
CA ILE A 580 15.67 -18.31 -18.81
C ILE A 580 14.33 -17.80 -19.35
N ALA A 581 13.86 -16.62 -18.93
CA ALA A 581 12.64 -16.03 -19.45
C ALA A 581 12.73 -15.75 -20.97
N TYR A 582 13.84 -15.17 -21.44
CA TYR A 582 14.02 -14.93 -22.87
C TYR A 582 14.28 -16.21 -23.68
N ALA A 583 15.02 -17.17 -23.13
CA ALA A 583 15.15 -18.50 -23.74
C ALA A 583 13.78 -19.16 -23.89
N THR A 584 12.94 -19.11 -22.85
CA THR A 584 11.57 -19.63 -22.89
C THR A 584 10.72 -18.86 -23.91
N SER A 585 10.85 -17.54 -23.98
CA SER A 585 10.17 -16.71 -24.98
C SER A 585 10.52 -17.09 -26.41
N ALA A 586 11.80 -17.41 -26.69
CA ALA A 586 12.24 -17.88 -28.00
C ALA A 586 11.74 -19.31 -28.31
N GLU A 587 11.64 -20.19 -27.32
CA GLU A 587 11.02 -21.51 -27.49
C GLU A 587 9.52 -21.42 -27.79
N ILE A 588 8.81 -20.52 -27.12
CA ILE A 588 7.41 -20.25 -27.44
C ILE A 588 7.30 -19.71 -28.87
N ALA A 589 8.21 -18.83 -29.29
CA ALA A 589 8.23 -18.32 -30.66
C ALA A 589 8.44 -19.42 -31.71
N ALA A 590 9.20 -20.47 -31.40
CA ALA A 590 9.35 -21.63 -32.29
C ALA A 590 8.03 -22.40 -32.51
N GLU A 591 7.12 -22.37 -31.55
CA GLU A 591 5.83 -23.10 -31.60
C GLU A 591 4.71 -22.24 -32.21
N VAL A 592 4.61 -20.97 -31.79
CA VAL A 592 3.46 -20.09 -32.13
C VAL A 592 3.87 -18.77 -32.80
N GLY A 593 5.13 -18.64 -33.21
CA GLY A 593 5.70 -17.45 -33.84
C GLY A 593 6.10 -16.34 -32.86
N PRO A 594 7.03 -15.45 -33.24
CA PRO A 594 7.43 -14.30 -32.42
C PRO A 594 6.28 -13.30 -32.23
N PHE A 595 6.45 -12.29 -31.36
CA PHE A 595 5.46 -11.22 -31.25
C PHE A 595 5.28 -10.48 -32.60
N PRO A 596 4.08 -10.00 -32.94
CA PRO A 596 3.80 -9.35 -34.23
C PRO A 596 4.78 -8.22 -34.60
N GLY A 597 5.18 -7.39 -33.63
CA GLY A 597 6.15 -6.30 -33.83
C GLY A 597 7.62 -6.72 -34.00
N TYR A 598 7.95 -8.02 -33.95
CA TYR A 598 9.34 -8.47 -33.88
C TYR A 598 10.13 -8.19 -35.16
N ALA A 599 9.56 -8.45 -36.33
CA ALA A 599 10.30 -8.35 -37.59
C ALA A 599 10.91 -6.94 -37.81
N ASN A 600 10.17 -5.90 -37.45
CA ASN A 600 10.64 -4.52 -37.54
C ASN A 600 11.74 -4.21 -36.51
N ASN A 601 11.72 -4.90 -35.36
CA ASN A 601 12.58 -4.61 -34.22
C ASN A 601 13.68 -5.68 -33.99
N ALA A 602 13.81 -6.68 -34.86
CA ALA A 602 14.66 -7.85 -34.63
C ALA A 602 16.12 -7.47 -34.38
N HIS A 603 16.65 -6.51 -35.14
CA HIS A 603 18.00 -5.99 -34.94
C HIS A 603 18.18 -5.35 -33.55
N HIS A 604 17.23 -4.52 -33.11
CA HIS A 604 17.28 -3.84 -31.81
C HIS A 604 17.09 -4.81 -30.64
N MET A 605 16.16 -5.75 -30.76
CA MET A 605 15.97 -6.83 -29.80
C MET A 605 17.26 -7.63 -29.62
N LEU A 606 17.88 -8.09 -30.72
CA LEU A 606 19.13 -8.87 -30.64
C LEU A 606 20.30 -8.05 -30.10
N ARG A 607 20.38 -6.74 -30.40
CA ARG A 607 21.35 -5.81 -29.78
C ARG A 607 21.22 -5.82 -28.25
N VAL A 608 20.00 -5.64 -27.74
CA VAL A 608 19.72 -5.63 -26.30
C VAL A 608 20.03 -6.97 -25.65
N ILE A 609 19.68 -8.10 -26.29
CA ILE A 609 20.02 -9.44 -25.79
C ILE A 609 21.54 -9.66 -25.74
N ARG A 610 22.29 -9.22 -26.76
CA ARG A 610 23.76 -9.26 -26.73
C ARG A 610 24.34 -8.41 -25.61
N ASN A 611 23.77 -7.25 -25.31
CA ASN A 611 24.20 -6.42 -24.19
C ASN A 611 23.97 -7.10 -22.84
N HIS A 612 22.79 -7.66 -22.60
CA HIS A 612 22.54 -8.44 -21.38
C HIS A 612 23.48 -9.65 -21.26
N ARG A 613 23.71 -10.35 -22.37
CA ARG A 613 24.68 -11.45 -22.45
C ARG A 613 26.09 -10.98 -22.08
N ARG A 614 26.57 -9.86 -22.61
CA ARG A 614 27.90 -9.31 -22.26
C ARG A 614 28.01 -9.02 -20.77
N ALA A 615 26.98 -8.42 -20.17
CA ALA A 615 26.94 -8.20 -18.72
C ALA A 615 26.99 -9.52 -17.95
N ALA A 616 26.29 -10.56 -18.41
CA ALA A 616 26.26 -11.87 -17.75
C ALA A 616 27.62 -12.58 -17.83
N HIS A 617 28.37 -12.38 -18.91
CA HIS A 617 29.75 -12.85 -19.08
C HIS A 617 30.79 -12.00 -18.31
N GLY A 618 30.37 -10.99 -17.56
CA GLY A 618 31.26 -10.19 -16.70
C GLY A 618 32.04 -9.10 -17.44
N HIS A 619 31.63 -8.72 -18.67
CA HIS A 619 32.35 -7.69 -19.44
C HIS A 619 31.99 -6.28 -18.99
N ALA A 620 33.00 -5.48 -18.63
CA ALA A 620 32.81 -4.08 -18.23
C ALA A 620 32.58 -3.13 -19.42
N ASP A 621 32.93 -3.54 -20.64
CA ASP A 621 32.83 -2.74 -21.85
C ASP A 621 32.29 -3.54 -23.05
N GLY A 622 32.29 -2.92 -24.24
CA GLY A 622 31.85 -3.57 -25.49
C GLY A 622 30.34 -3.60 -25.71
N TYR A 623 29.57 -2.88 -24.90
CA TYR A 623 28.12 -2.73 -25.08
C TYR A 623 27.77 -1.95 -26.34
N GLU A 624 26.75 -2.41 -27.06
CA GLU A 624 26.27 -1.79 -28.30
C GLU A 624 25.24 -0.69 -28.01
N GLN A 625 25.53 0.55 -28.41
CA GLN A 625 24.60 1.69 -28.36
C GLN A 625 24.00 1.95 -26.97
N VAL A 626 24.86 1.98 -25.95
CA VAL A 626 24.51 2.46 -24.62
C VAL A 626 25.40 3.65 -24.27
N ALA A 627 24.81 4.72 -23.75
CA ALA A 627 25.54 5.93 -23.35
C ALA A 627 26.25 5.73 -22.00
N THR A 628 25.60 5.02 -21.07
CA THR A 628 26.16 4.69 -19.76
C THR A 628 26.39 3.18 -19.67
N ALA A 629 27.62 2.79 -19.33
CA ALA A 629 27.96 1.38 -19.15
C ALA A 629 27.20 0.80 -17.95
N PRO A 630 26.55 -0.36 -18.09
CA PRO A 630 25.86 -1.03 -16.98
C PRO A 630 26.85 -1.73 -16.03
N VAL A 631 26.37 -2.16 -14.87
CA VAL A 631 27.16 -2.98 -13.93
C VAL A 631 27.17 -4.44 -14.39
N ALA A 632 28.33 -4.96 -14.76
CA ALA A 632 28.49 -6.36 -15.16
C ALA A 632 28.31 -7.33 -13.98
N LEU A 633 28.06 -8.61 -14.28
CA LEU A 633 27.99 -9.66 -13.27
C LEU A 633 29.35 -9.81 -12.59
N ASP A 634 29.38 -9.72 -11.27
CA ASP A 634 30.59 -9.96 -10.49
C ASP A 634 30.81 -11.46 -10.31
N HIS A 635 31.63 -12.04 -11.18
CA HIS A 635 31.96 -13.46 -11.14
C HIS A 635 32.87 -13.81 -9.95
N ALA A 636 33.73 -12.87 -9.54
CA ALA A 636 34.78 -13.12 -8.56
C ALA A 636 34.22 -13.19 -7.14
N ASN A 637 33.23 -12.36 -6.82
CA ASN A 637 32.63 -12.31 -5.49
C ASN A 637 31.36 -13.17 -5.35
N CYS A 638 30.84 -13.75 -6.45
CA CYS A 638 29.66 -14.62 -6.34
C CYS A 638 29.99 -15.85 -5.46
N PRO A 639 29.26 -16.09 -4.36
CA PRO A 639 29.58 -17.17 -3.43
C PRO A 639 29.37 -18.57 -4.03
N ASP A 640 28.63 -18.66 -5.14
CA ASP A 640 28.36 -19.91 -5.84
C ASP A 640 28.69 -19.77 -7.34
N ALA A 641 29.85 -20.29 -7.73
CA ALA A 641 30.32 -20.30 -9.11
C ALA A 641 29.38 -21.08 -10.06
N THR A 642 28.58 -22.01 -9.55
CA THR A 642 27.62 -22.74 -10.39
C THR A 642 26.49 -21.83 -10.87
N LEU A 643 26.08 -20.84 -10.07
CA LEU A 643 25.09 -19.84 -10.47
C LEU A 643 25.63 -18.92 -11.56
N VAL A 644 26.92 -18.56 -11.51
CA VAL A 644 27.57 -17.77 -12.58
C VAL A 644 27.57 -18.55 -13.90
N ASN A 645 27.92 -19.84 -13.87
CA ASN A 645 27.90 -20.70 -15.05
C ASN A 645 26.48 -20.87 -15.62
N ARG A 646 25.48 -20.96 -14.76
CA ARG A 646 24.06 -21.03 -15.17
C ARG A 646 23.56 -19.70 -15.75
N ALA A 647 23.95 -18.57 -15.17
CA ALA A 647 23.62 -17.25 -15.67
C ALA A 647 24.16 -17.05 -17.11
N THR A 648 25.44 -17.35 -17.32
CA THR A 648 26.08 -17.25 -18.65
C THR A 648 25.41 -18.20 -19.66
N ALA A 649 25.20 -19.47 -19.29
CA ALA A 649 24.53 -20.45 -20.14
C ALA A 649 23.08 -20.06 -20.51
N ALA A 650 22.33 -19.46 -19.57
CA ALA A 650 20.97 -19.00 -19.81
C ALA A 650 20.93 -17.90 -20.89
N TRP A 651 21.88 -16.95 -20.86
CA TRP A 651 21.97 -15.88 -21.86
C TRP A 651 22.54 -16.35 -23.20
N ASP A 652 23.47 -17.31 -23.21
CA ASP A 652 23.93 -17.97 -24.43
C ASP A 652 22.79 -18.68 -25.15
N ARG A 653 21.97 -19.41 -24.38
CA ARG A 653 20.77 -20.08 -24.89
C ARG A 653 19.72 -19.08 -25.37
N ALA A 654 19.47 -18.01 -24.61
CA ALA A 654 18.52 -16.97 -25.00
C ALA A 654 18.89 -16.36 -26.36
N LEU A 655 20.15 -15.98 -26.55
CA LEU A 655 20.64 -15.45 -27.81
C LEU A 655 20.53 -16.47 -28.95
N SER A 656 21.05 -17.68 -28.75
CA SER A 656 21.06 -18.72 -29.80
C SER A 656 19.66 -19.09 -30.27
N LEU A 657 18.70 -19.28 -29.34
CA LEU A 657 17.32 -19.58 -29.70
C LEU A 657 16.62 -18.37 -30.33
N GLY A 658 16.89 -17.16 -29.83
CA GLY A 658 16.31 -15.94 -30.38
C GLY A 658 16.79 -15.61 -31.79
N GLU A 659 18.04 -15.91 -32.12
CA GLU A 659 18.55 -15.82 -33.50
C GLU A 659 17.85 -16.83 -34.43
N ALA A 660 17.54 -18.03 -33.92
CA ALA A 660 16.90 -19.09 -34.70
C ALA A 660 15.39 -18.88 -34.90
N HIS A 661 14.68 -18.34 -33.90
CA HIS A 661 13.22 -18.36 -33.84
C HIS A 661 12.57 -16.99 -33.58
N GLY A 662 13.36 -15.98 -33.24
CA GLY A 662 12.85 -14.72 -32.67
C GLY A 662 12.36 -14.90 -31.23
N TYR A 663 11.64 -13.90 -30.73
CA TYR A 663 11.11 -13.90 -29.36
C TYR A 663 9.61 -13.70 -29.36
N ARG A 664 8.91 -14.36 -28.44
CA ARG A 664 7.47 -14.18 -28.26
C ARG A 664 7.12 -12.90 -27.49
N ASN A 665 8.07 -12.34 -26.73
CA ASN A 665 7.81 -11.24 -25.80
C ASN A 665 8.86 -10.13 -25.98
N ALA A 666 8.40 -8.89 -26.15
CA ALA A 666 9.30 -7.74 -26.31
C ALA A 666 9.98 -7.31 -25.01
N GLN A 667 9.34 -7.56 -23.87
CA GLN A 667 9.88 -7.37 -22.51
C GLN A 667 9.46 -8.58 -21.67
N ALA A 668 10.35 -9.11 -20.82
CA ALA A 668 10.11 -10.36 -20.08
C ALA A 668 10.09 -10.21 -18.55
N THR A 669 10.89 -9.28 -18.00
CA THR A 669 11.20 -9.22 -16.58
C THR A 669 11.19 -7.81 -16.01
N VAL A 670 10.77 -7.70 -14.74
CA VAL A 670 10.80 -6.49 -13.90
C VAL A 670 11.03 -6.91 -12.45
N VAL A 671 11.45 -6.00 -11.57
CA VAL A 671 11.36 -6.24 -10.12
C VAL A 671 10.34 -5.28 -9.51
N ALA A 672 9.20 -5.83 -9.08
CA ALA A 672 8.08 -5.07 -8.52
C ALA A 672 8.17 -4.96 -6.98
N PRO A 673 7.39 -4.06 -6.34
CA PRO A 673 7.40 -3.92 -4.88
C PRO A 673 6.91 -5.16 -4.13
N THR A 674 6.03 -5.95 -4.74
CA THR A 674 5.42 -7.16 -4.14
C THR A 674 4.62 -6.95 -2.84
N GLY A 675 4.30 -5.72 -2.41
CA GLY A 675 3.76 -5.44 -1.07
C GLY A 675 2.64 -6.36 -0.54
N THR A 676 1.61 -6.69 -1.32
CA THR A 676 0.57 -7.66 -0.88
C THR A 676 0.94 -9.12 -1.17
N ILE A 677 1.59 -9.39 -2.31
CA ILE A 677 1.90 -10.79 -2.70
C ILE A 677 3.09 -11.35 -1.91
N GLY A 678 3.99 -10.51 -1.39
CA GLY A 678 5.02 -10.91 -0.45
C GLY A 678 4.41 -11.43 0.86
N LEU A 679 3.33 -10.81 1.35
CA LEU A 679 2.60 -11.29 2.52
C LEU A 679 1.90 -12.63 2.27
N VAL A 680 1.31 -12.84 1.08
CA VAL A 680 0.67 -14.14 0.76
C VAL A 680 1.70 -15.24 0.51
N MET A 681 2.94 -14.89 0.13
CA MET A 681 4.05 -15.83 -0.02
C MET A 681 4.87 -16.03 1.27
N ASP A 682 4.49 -15.38 2.39
CA ASP A 682 5.26 -15.36 3.63
C ASP A 682 6.73 -14.94 3.43
N CYS A 683 6.97 -13.95 2.56
CA CYS A 683 8.29 -13.36 2.38
C CYS A 683 8.70 -12.52 3.59
N ASP A 684 9.97 -12.64 4.00
CA ASP A 684 10.55 -11.79 5.05
C ASP A 684 10.84 -10.38 4.50
N THR A 685 11.33 -10.30 3.25
CA THR A 685 11.54 -9.04 2.51
C THR A 685 10.80 -9.01 1.18
N THR A 686 10.45 -7.81 0.71
CA THR A 686 9.60 -7.61 -0.46
C THR A 686 10.42 -7.23 -1.70
N GLY A 687 10.17 -7.82 -2.86
CA GLY A 687 10.88 -7.47 -4.09
C GLY A 687 12.41 -7.57 -3.93
N ILE A 688 13.12 -6.51 -4.31
CA ILE A 688 14.56 -6.34 -4.06
C ILE A 688 14.85 -5.72 -2.68
N GLU A 689 13.84 -5.28 -1.92
CA GLU A 689 14.03 -4.56 -0.66
C GLU A 689 14.84 -5.40 0.36
N PRO A 690 15.74 -4.75 1.15
CA PRO A 690 16.22 -5.33 2.39
C PRO A 690 15.08 -5.38 3.41
N ASP A 691 15.32 -5.99 4.56
CA ASP A 691 14.33 -5.90 5.63
C ASP A 691 14.23 -4.46 6.15
N PHE A 692 13.01 -4.06 6.52
CA PHE A 692 12.76 -2.73 7.07
C PHE A 692 13.17 -2.67 8.54
N ALA A 693 12.86 -3.71 9.31
CA ALA A 693 13.19 -3.85 10.72
C ALA A 693 13.19 -5.33 11.15
N LEU A 694 14.12 -5.70 12.02
CA LEU A 694 14.32 -7.08 12.48
C LEU A 694 13.16 -7.65 13.31
N VAL A 695 12.48 -6.80 14.08
CA VAL A 695 11.32 -7.18 14.89
C VAL A 695 10.10 -6.39 14.43
N LYS A 696 9.02 -7.11 14.14
CA LYS A 696 7.76 -6.57 13.62
C LYS A 696 6.62 -6.88 14.58
N PHE A 697 5.63 -6.01 14.64
CA PHE A 697 4.46 -6.18 15.49
C PHE A 697 3.24 -6.60 14.68
N LYS A 698 2.60 -7.69 15.08
CA LYS A 698 1.35 -8.16 14.51
C LYS A 698 0.20 -7.86 15.47
N LYS A 699 -0.81 -7.13 15.00
CA LYS A 699 -2.08 -6.98 15.73
C LYS A 699 -2.85 -8.31 15.72
N LEU A 700 -3.35 -8.75 16.87
CA LEU A 700 -4.12 -9.99 17.02
C LEU A 700 -5.62 -9.75 16.77
N ALA A 701 -6.29 -10.78 16.22
CA ALA A 701 -7.75 -10.81 16.11
C ALA A 701 -8.37 -10.95 17.51
N GLY A 702 -8.77 -9.82 18.09
CA GLY A 702 -9.24 -9.73 19.49
C GLY A 702 -8.71 -8.51 20.26
N GLY A 703 -7.77 -7.76 19.69
CA GLY A 703 -7.03 -6.70 20.40
C GLY A 703 -5.68 -7.21 20.91
N GLY A 704 -4.72 -6.30 21.11
CA GLY A 704 -3.34 -6.63 21.48
C GLY A 704 -2.40 -6.89 20.29
N TYR A 705 -1.11 -7.03 20.59
CA TYR A 705 -0.04 -7.20 19.60
C TYR A 705 0.88 -8.36 19.95
N PHE A 706 1.49 -8.95 18.94
CA PHE A 706 2.45 -10.06 19.04
C PHE A 706 3.73 -9.68 18.30
N LYS A 707 4.88 -9.84 18.95
CA LYS A 707 6.20 -9.58 18.37
C LYS A 707 6.65 -10.76 17.52
N ILE A 708 7.12 -10.48 16.31
CA ILE A 708 7.66 -11.47 15.38
C ILE A 708 9.06 -11.01 15.00
N ILE A 709 10.07 -11.83 15.29
CA ILE A 709 11.39 -11.65 14.69
C ILE A 709 11.39 -12.18 13.26
N ASN A 710 12.14 -11.51 12.39
CA ASN A 710 12.40 -12.00 11.04
C ASN A 710 12.94 -13.44 11.09
N ARG A 711 12.33 -14.33 10.30
CA ARG A 711 12.64 -15.76 10.28
C ARG A 711 14.02 -16.06 9.71
N ALA A 712 14.59 -15.13 8.95
CA ALA A 712 15.95 -15.19 8.45
C ALA A 712 16.99 -15.00 9.57
N VAL A 713 16.67 -14.33 10.70
CA VAL A 713 17.65 -14.08 11.77
C VAL A 713 18.15 -15.39 12.43
N PRO A 714 17.28 -16.30 12.91
CA PRO A 714 17.73 -17.59 13.44
C PRO A 714 18.51 -18.42 12.41
N ALA A 715 18.07 -18.41 11.13
CA ALA A 715 18.74 -19.15 10.06
C ALA A 715 20.14 -18.61 9.80
N ALA A 716 20.29 -17.28 9.71
CA ALA A 716 21.56 -16.60 9.56
C ALA A 716 22.55 -16.95 10.68
N LEU A 717 22.09 -16.89 11.94
CA LEU A 717 22.93 -17.23 13.08
C LEU A 717 23.37 -18.71 13.04
N ALA A 718 22.51 -19.64 12.63
CA ALA A 718 22.91 -21.03 12.44
C ALA A 718 23.97 -21.15 11.33
N THR A 719 23.79 -20.48 10.19
CA THR A 719 24.74 -20.47 9.07
C THR A 719 26.10 -19.87 9.47
N LEU A 720 26.10 -18.85 10.33
CA LEU A 720 27.30 -18.21 10.87
C LEU A 720 28.01 -19.02 11.98
N GLY A 721 27.46 -20.20 12.34
CA GLY A 721 28.11 -21.14 13.27
C GLY A 721 27.74 -20.97 14.74
N TYR A 722 26.70 -20.19 15.07
CA TYR A 722 26.24 -20.05 16.45
C TYR A 722 25.45 -21.30 16.89
N GLY A 723 25.71 -21.79 18.11
CA GLY A 723 24.95 -22.88 18.71
C GLY A 723 23.58 -22.43 19.23
N GLU A 724 22.64 -23.37 19.42
CA GLU A 724 21.24 -23.09 19.81
C GLU A 724 21.09 -22.17 21.03
N ASN A 725 21.95 -22.34 22.05
CA ASN A 725 21.93 -21.49 23.25
C ASN A 725 22.32 -20.04 22.96
N ALA A 726 23.32 -19.82 22.10
CA ALA A 726 23.74 -18.49 21.68
C ALA A 726 22.66 -17.83 20.81
N ILE A 727 22.09 -18.60 19.87
CA ILE A 727 20.97 -18.15 19.04
C ILE A 727 19.81 -17.69 19.91
N ARG A 728 19.40 -18.50 20.89
CA ARG A 728 18.32 -18.15 21.81
C ARG A 728 18.64 -16.89 22.62
N ALA A 729 19.85 -16.76 23.13
CA ALA A 729 20.26 -15.58 23.88
C ALA A 729 20.23 -14.29 23.03
N ILE A 730 20.64 -14.38 21.76
CA ILE A 730 20.62 -13.26 20.80
C ILE A 730 19.18 -12.90 20.43
N ILE A 731 18.31 -13.90 20.21
CA ILE A 731 16.88 -13.67 19.92
C ILE A 731 16.18 -13.05 21.13
N ASP A 732 16.42 -13.58 22.34
CA ASP A 732 15.87 -13.06 23.59
C ASP A 732 16.29 -11.59 23.81
N HIS A 733 17.49 -11.19 23.38
CA HIS A 733 17.95 -9.80 23.44
C HIS A 733 17.14 -8.87 22.52
N ALA A 734 16.77 -9.34 21.33
CA ALA A 734 16.01 -8.54 20.37
C ALA A 734 14.50 -8.47 20.68
N ILE A 735 13.86 -9.61 20.96
CA ILE A 735 12.40 -9.69 21.19
C ILE A 735 12.02 -9.42 22.64
N GLY A 736 12.95 -9.66 23.57
CA GLY A 736 12.68 -9.66 25.00
C GLY A 736 12.18 -11.02 25.47
N ARG A 737 12.24 -11.22 26.79
CA ARG A 737 11.86 -12.48 27.45
C ARG A 737 10.37 -12.56 27.79
N GLY A 738 9.65 -11.44 27.69
CA GLY A 738 8.22 -11.36 28.00
C GLY A 738 7.88 -11.58 29.49
N THR A 739 8.85 -11.47 30.39
CA THR A 739 8.67 -11.69 31.84
C THR A 739 9.60 -10.78 32.64
N LEU A 740 9.15 -10.35 33.82
CA LEU A 740 9.97 -9.61 34.79
C LEU A 740 10.80 -10.54 35.69
N ASP A 741 10.72 -11.87 35.51
CA ASP A 741 11.57 -12.82 36.23
C ASP A 741 13.05 -12.49 36.01
N ARG A 742 13.75 -12.17 37.09
CA ARG A 742 15.18 -11.78 37.09
C ARG A 742 15.51 -10.60 36.18
N ALA A 743 14.53 -9.76 35.86
CA ALA A 743 14.79 -8.50 35.17
C ALA A 743 15.66 -7.56 36.05
N PRO A 744 16.58 -6.77 35.46
CA PRO A 744 17.33 -5.77 36.21
C PRO A 744 16.41 -4.63 36.67
N GLY A 745 16.60 -4.11 37.88
CA GLY A 745 15.81 -2.99 38.41
C GLY A 745 14.38 -3.41 38.80
N VAL A 746 13.45 -3.36 37.86
CA VAL A 746 12.05 -3.78 38.08
C VAL A 746 11.93 -5.29 37.90
N ASN A 747 11.65 -6.04 38.97
CA ASN A 747 11.42 -7.49 38.95
C ASN A 747 10.47 -7.93 40.07
N HIS A 748 10.19 -9.23 40.16
CA HIS A 748 9.24 -9.76 41.14
C HIS A 748 9.64 -9.44 42.59
N GLU A 749 10.93 -9.48 42.92
CA GLU A 749 11.43 -9.19 44.27
C GLU A 749 11.31 -7.70 44.60
N THR A 750 11.72 -6.82 43.68
CA THR A 750 11.69 -5.36 43.89
C THR A 750 10.28 -4.78 43.84
N LEU A 751 9.36 -5.39 43.07
CA LEU A 751 7.93 -5.07 43.10
C LEU A 751 7.27 -5.53 44.39
N ALA A 752 7.59 -6.74 44.87
CA ALA A 752 7.08 -7.23 46.14
C ALA A 752 7.52 -6.34 47.32
N ALA A 753 8.77 -5.88 47.30
CA ALA A 753 9.29 -4.92 48.29
C ALA A 753 8.54 -3.57 48.28
N ARG A 754 7.95 -3.19 47.13
CA ARG A 754 7.12 -1.98 46.95
C ARG A 754 5.61 -2.23 47.10
N GLY A 755 5.21 -3.38 47.66
CA GLY A 755 3.83 -3.64 48.05
C GLY A 755 2.96 -4.39 47.04
N PHE A 756 3.54 -4.86 45.92
CA PHE A 756 2.84 -5.74 44.98
C PHE A 756 2.69 -7.15 45.56
N GLY A 757 1.46 -7.66 45.61
CA GLY A 757 1.19 -9.04 45.98
C GLY A 757 1.37 -10.01 44.81
N LYS A 758 1.24 -11.31 45.11
CA LYS A 758 1.30 -12.35 44.08
C LYS A 758 0.22 -12.20 43.00
N ALA A 759 -0.96 -11.71 43.38
CA ALA A 759 -2.07 -11.51 42.45
C ALA A 759 -1.78 -10.38 41.47
N GLU A 760 -1.22 -9.27 41.93
CA GLU A 760 -0.86 -8.12 41.10
C GLU A 760 0.29 -8.47 40.15
N ILE A 761 1.33 -9.15 40.64
CA ILE A 761 2.44 -9.62 39.80
C ILE A 761 1.92 -10.57 38.70
N ALA A 762 1.01 -11.48 39.02
CA ALA A 762 0.43 -12.39 38.03
C ALA A 762 -0.37 -11.65 36.94
N LYS A 763 -1.08 -10.57 37.28
CA LYS A 763 -1.77 -9.73 36.29
C LYS A 763 -0.79 -9.00 35.37
N VAL A 764 0.30 -8.46 35.94
CA VAL A 764 1.37 -7.83 35.16
C VAL A 764 1.97 -8.85 34.20
N GLU A 765 2.41 -10.01 34.69
CA GLU A 765 3.01 -11.07 33.87
C GLU A 765 2.10 -11.51 32.70
N ALA A 766 0.79 -11.64 32.94
CA ALA A 766 -0.17 -11.99 31.91
C ALA A 766 -0.26 -10.94 30.77
N ALA A 767 0.08 -9.68 31.04
CA ALA A 767 0.01 -8.59 30.09
C ALA A 767 1.36 -8.27 29.39
N LEU A 768 2.50 -8.66 29.98
CA LEU A 768 3.84 -8.33 29.45
C LEU A 768 4.10 -8.90 28.04
N GLY A 769 3.57 -10.08 27.72
CA GLY A 769 3.80 -10.72 26.42
C GLY A 769 3.30 -9.90 25.23
N ALA A 770 2.33 -9.01 25.43
CA ALA A 770 1.77 -8.13 24.40
C ALA A 770 2.26 -6.67 24.53
N ALA A 771 3.11 -6.37 25.52
CA ALA A 771 3.56 -5.02 25.81
C ALA A 771 4.67 -4.54 24.85
N PHE A 772 4.53 -3.30 24.40
CA PHE A 772 5.60 -2.58 23.68
C PHE A 772 6.58 -1.95 24.65
N ASP A 773 6.05 -1.45 25.76
CA ASP A 773 6.79 -0.85 26.86
C ASP A 773 6.14 -1.33 28.16
N ILE A 774 6.96 -1.68 29.15
CA ILE A 774 6.46 -2.18 30.44
C ILE A 774 5.59 -1.15 31.14
N ARG A 775 5.83 0.16 30.93
CA ARG A 775 5.04 1.25 31.53
C ARG A 775 3.55 1.13 31.21
N PHE A 776 3.22 0.69 29.99
CA PHE A 776 1.82 0.46 29.58
C PHE A 776 1.15 -0.70 30.30
N VAL A 777 1.90 -1.58 30.97
CA VAL A 777 1.32 -2.65 31.78
C VAL A 777 0.99 -2.16 33.20
N PHE A 778 1.77 -1.21 33.73
CA PHE A 778 1.62 -0.66 35.07
C PHE A 778 0.62 0.50 35.09
N ASN A 779 -0.67 0.16 34.93
CA ASN A 779 -1.74 1.14 34.84
C ASN A 779 -2.98 0.72 35.68
N GLN A 780 -3.95 1.62 35.84
CA GLN A 780 -5.17 1.40 36.64
C GLN A 780 -6.11 0.32 36.09
N TRP A 781 -6.01 -0.02 34.81
CA TRP A 781 -6.84 -0.99 34.10
C TRP A 781 -6.31 -2.42 34.34
N THR A 782 -5.00 -2.60 34.35
CA THR A 782 -4.35 -3.87 34.67
C THR A 782 -4.37 -4.17 36.16
N LEU A 783 -3.98 -3.19 36.99
CA LEU A 783 -3.76 -3.40 38.43
C LEU A 783 -5.00 -3.10 39.28
N GLY A 784 -5.89 -2.24 38.81
CA GLY A 784 -7.07 -1.76 39.52
C GLY A 784 -6.78 -0.49 40.34
N GLU A 785 -7.62 0.51 40.19
CA GLU A 785 -7.53 1.80 40.90
C GLU A 785 -7.45 1.62 42.43
N ALA A 786 -8.24 0.71 43.00
CA ALA A 786 -8.26 0.45 44.44
C ALA A 786 -6.90 -0.01 45.00
N PHE A 787 -6.11 -0.75 44.21
CA PHE A 787 -4.76 -1.15 44.60
C PHE A 787 -3.78 0.04 44.49
N ILE A 788 -3.85 0.78 43.39
CA ILE A 788 -2.93 1.89 43.15
C ILE A 788 -3.13 3.02 44.18
N VAL A 789 -4.37 3.43 44.40
CA VAL A 789 -4.68 4.51 45.36
C VAL A 789 -4.56 4.02 46.80
N GLY A 790 -5.15 2.87 47.11
CA GLY A 790 -5.25 2.40 48.49
C GLY A 790 -3.97 1.77 49.07
N LYS A 791 -3.17 1.10 48.22
CA LYS A 791 -2.01 0.31 48.65
C LYS A 791 -0.68 0.95 48.24
N LEU A 792 -0.59 1.54 47.04
CA LEU A 792 0.62 2.24 46.58
C LEU A 792 0.63 3.72 46.97
N GLY A 793 -0.53 4.28 47.37
CA GLY A 793 -0.62 5.66 47.87
C GLY A 793 -0.51 6.73 46.79
N VAL A 794 -0.82 6.38 45.53
CA VAL A 794 -0.84 7.32 44.40
C VAL A 794 -2.18 8.06 44.38
N ASP A 795 -2.16 9.36 44.12
CA ASP A 795 -3.39 10.17 44.04
C ASP A 795 -4.25 9.75 42.84
N ALA A 796 -5.56 9.61 43.05
CA ALA A 796 -6.52 9.25 42.00
C ALA A 796 -6.60 10.31 40.89
N ALA A 797 -6.33 11.58 41.21
CA ALA A 797 -6.27 12.64 40.22
C ALA A 797 -5.09 12.44 39.25
N ALA A 798 -3.93 12.01 39.76
CA ALA A 798 -2.72 11.78 38.97
C ALA A 798 -2.86 10.64 37.95
N LEU A 799 -3.69 9.63 38.24
CA LEU A 799 -3.93 8.49 37.33
C LEU A 799 -4.58 8.87 36.01
N ASN A 800 -5.20 10.06 35.95
CA ASN A 800 -5.83 10.59 34.74
C ASN A 800 -5.00 11.71 34.10
N GLU A 801 -3.82 12.03 34.65
CA GLU A 801 -2.92 13.02 34.07
C GLU A 801 -2.22 12.45 32.84
N PRO A 802 -2.24 13.17 31.71
CA PRO A 802 -1.56 12.71 30.50
C PRO A 802 -0.05 12.58 30.72
N GLY A 803 0.50 11.37 30.56
CA GLY A 803 1.93 11.08 30.75
C GLY A 803 2.31 10.58 32.14
N PHE A 804 1.34 10.21 32.99
CA PHE A 804 1.63 9.63 34.30
C PHE A 804 2.31 8.25 34.18
N ASP A 805 3.50 8.11 34.78
CA ASP A 805 4.22 6.84 34.89
C ASP A 805 4.15 6.30 36.33
N LEU A 806 3.44 5.18 36.51
CA LEU A 806 3.27 4.52 37.80
C LEU A 806 4.60 4.01 38.39
N LEU A 807 5.51 3.48 37.57
CA LEU A 807 6.79 2.94 38.03
C LEU A 807 7.68 4.06 38.59
N ARG A 808 7.67 5.23 37.95
CA ARG A 808 8.34 6.44 38.45
C ARG A 808 7.71 6.93 39.75
N ALA A 809 6.37 6.97 39.81
CA ALA A 809 5.64 7.41 41.00
C ALA A 809 5.92 6.55 42.24
N ILE A 810 6.18 5.25 42.07
CA ILE A 810 6.56 4.34 43.17
C ILE A 810 8.09 4.24 43.39
N GLY A 811 8.85 5.13 42.77
CA GLY A 811 10.27 5.35 43.08
C GLY A 811 11.24 4.42 42.37
N PHE A 812 10.93 3.92 41.17
CA PHE A 812 11.95 3.36 40.27
C PHE A 812 12.66 4.48 39.48
N SER A 813 13.96 4.31 39.25
CA SER A 813 14.71 5.22 38.38
C SER A 813 14.39 4.97 36.90
N ARG A 814 14.69 5.94 36.02
CA ARG A 814 14.50 5.77 34.57
C ARG A 814 15.37 4.61 34.06
N GLU A 815 16.61 4.52 34.55
CA GLU A 815 17.55 3.47 34.20
C GLU A 815 17.07 2.07 34.64
N GLU A 816 16.43 1.97 35.81
CA GLU A 816 15.84 0.70 36.28
C GLU A 816 14.67 0.26 35.40
N ILE A 817 13.82 1.22 34.98
CA ILE A 817 12.67 0.96 34.10
C ILE A 817 13.16 0.56 32.72
N ASP A 818 14.12 1.30 32.14
CA ASP A 818 14.65 1.03 30.81
C ASP A 818 15.38 -0.31 30.75
N ALA A 819 16.14 -0.67 31.79
CA ALA A 819 16.81 -1.96 31.86
C ALA A 819 15.82 -3.14 31.98
N ALA A 820 14.76 -2.98 32.78
CA ALA A 820 13.68 -3.96 32.85
C ALA A 820 12.89 -4.03 31.53
N ASN A 821 12.66 -2.89 30.89
CA ASN A 821 11.97 -2.81 29.61
C ASN A 821 12.77 -3.52 28.51
N ALA A 822 14.07 -3.29 28.42
CA ALA A 822 14.93 -4.01 27.48
C ALA A 822 14.92 -5.53 27.73
N HIS A 823 14.86 -5.97 29.00
CA HIS A 823 14.77 -7.39 29.35
C HIS A 823 13.43 -8.02 28.95
N VAL A 824 12.31 -7.34 29.23
CA VAL A 824 10.96 -7.85 29.00
C VAL A 824 10.57 -7.70 27.53
N CYS A 825 10.74 -6.50 27.01
CA CYS A 825 10.25 -6.08 25.71
C CYS A 825 11.29 -6.22 24.60
N GLY A 826 12.57 -6.39 24.92
CA GLY A 826 13.64 -6.52 23.94
C GLY A 826 14.17 -5.18 23.45
N THR A 827 15.37 -5.21 22.87
CA THR A 827 16.01 -4.03 22.30
C THR A 827 15.59 -3.74 20.86
N MET A 828 14.88 -4.68 20.21
CA MET A 828 14.52 -4.70 18.79
C MET A 828 15.71 -4.71 17.81
N THR A 829 16.94 -4.77 18.32
CA THR A 829 18.18 -4.87 17.55
C THR A 829 19.02 -6.05 18.02
N LEU A 830 19.98 -6.46 17.20
CA LEU A 830 21.01 -7.42 17.60
C LEU A 830 22.30 -6.72 18.05
N GLU A 831 22.36 -5.39 17.94
CA GLU A 831 23.46 -4.60 18.48
C GLU A 831 23.58 -4.81 20.00
N GLY A 832 24.79 -5.19 20.44
CA GLY A 832 25.08 -5.49 21.84
C GLY A 832 24.53 -6.84 22.33
N ALA A 833 23.99 -7.70 21.45
CA ALA A 833 23.47 -9.00 21.84
C ALA A 833 24.57 -9.88 22.45
N PRO A 834 24.33 -10.52 23.61
CA PRO A 834 25.34 -11.35 24.28
C PRO A 834 25.80 -12.51 23.39
N GLY A 835 27.11 -12.59 23.15
CA GLY A 835 27.73 -13.67 22.38
C GLY A 835 27.66 -13.52 20.86
N LEU A 836 27.11 -12.41 20.33
CA LEU A 836 27.18 -12.08 18.91
C LEU A 836 28.55 -11.45 18.58
N ASP A 837 29.23 -12.00 17.58
CA ASP A 837 30.45 -11.41 17.01
C ASP A 837 30.12 -10.10 16.29
N ALA A 838 30.86 -9.04 16.62
CA ALA A 838 30.74 -7.73 15.98
C ALA A 838 31.01 -7.79 14.46
N GLY A 839 31.82 -8.73 13.98
CA GLY A 839 32.07 -8.94 12.54
C GLY A 839 30.86 -9.48 11.77
N HIS A 840 29.91 -10.12 12.46
CA HIS A 840 28.72 -10.71 11.85
C HIS A 840 27.52 -9.75 11.80
N ILE A 841 27.62 -8.60 12.46
CA ILE A 841 26.45 -7.72 12.63
C ILE A 841 25.92 -7.13 11.32
N SER A 842 26.80 -6.90 10.34
CA SER A 842 26.46 -6.34 9.03
C SER A 842 25.53 -7.25 8.20
N VAL A 843 25.42 -8.53 8.56
CA VAL A 843 24.44 -9.46 7.97
C VAL A 843 23.00 -9.04 8.26
N PHE A 844 22.80 -8.33 9.38
CA PHE A 844 21.48 -7.97 9.92
C PHE A 844 21.12 -6.50 9.70
N ASP A 845 21.93 -5.75 8.95
CA ASP A 845 21.65 -4.34 8.64
C ASP A 845 20.33 -4.23 7.85
N CYS A 846 19.41 -3.43 8.37
CA CYS A 846 18.10 -3.16 7.77
C CYS A 846 18.09 -1.81 7.02
N ALA A 847 17.00 -1.50 6.34
CA ALA A 847 16.81 -0.20 5.67
C ALA A 847 16.87 1.00 6.64
N ASN A 848 16.56 0.77 7.92
CA ASN A 848 16.56 1.79 8.97
C ASN A 848 17.19 1.23 10.25
N PRO A 849 17.63 2.11 11.18
CA PRO A 849 18.01 1.70 12.52
C PRO A 849 16.90 0.89 13.18
N CYS A 850 17.28 -0.20 13.85
CA CYS A 850 16.33 -1.08 14.53
C CYS A 850 16.30 -0.76 16.03
N GLY A 851 15.12 -0.50 16.58
CA GLY A 851 14.96 -0.23 18.01
C GLY A 851 15.56 1.09 18.49
N LYS A 852 15.42 1.38 19.79
CA LYS A 852 15.87 2.64 20.38
C LYS A 852 17.40 2.78 20.41
N THR A 853 18.11 1.67 20.61
CA THR A 853 19.57 1.67 20.78
C THR A 853 20.34 1.33 19.51
N GLY A 854 19.65 0.92 18.44
CA GLY A 854 20.28 0.57 17.17
C GLY A 854 20.84 1.80 16.46
N ARG A 855 22.02 1.65 15.86
CA ARG A 855 22.72 2.70 15.13
C ARG A 855 23.05 2.30 13.70
N ARG A 856 23.05 1.00 13.40
CA ARG A 856 23.39 0.49 12.08
C ARG A 856 22.17 0.44 11.17
N PHE A 857 22.40 0.80 9.91
CA PHE A 857 21.44 0.71 8.82
C PHE A 857 22.18 0.73 7.49
N LEU A 858 21.49 0.31 6.42
CA LEU A 858 22.04 0.31 5.08
C LEU A 858 22.18 1.74 4.55
N SER A 859 23.34 2.03 3.97
CA SER A 859 23.58 3.34 3.37
C SER A 859 22.73 3.56 2.11
N VAL A 860 22.55 4.82 1.73
CA VAL A 860 21.91 5.21 0.45
C VAL A 860 22.61 4.54 -0.73
N GLU A 861 23.94 4.48 -0.68
CA GLU A 861 24.78 3.83 -1.69
C GLU A 861 24.55 2.31 -1.75
N ALA A 862 24.40 1.64 -0.61
CA ALA A 862 24.09 0.21 -0.53
C ALA A 862 22.82 -0.15 -1.32
N HIS A 863 21.76 0.66 -1.15
CA HIS A 863 20.51 0.49 -1.89
C HIS A 863 20.72 0.62 -3.40
N ILE A 864 21.41 1.68 -3.85
CA ILE A 864 21.63 1.96 -5.27
C ILE A 864 22.51 0.90 -5.91
N ARG A 865 23.58 0.47 -5.24
CA ARG A 865 24.49 -0.57 -5.76
C ARG A 865 23.80 -1.92 -5.87
N MET A 866 22.90 -2.28 -4.95
CA MET A 866 22.09 -3.49 -5.09
C MET A 866 21.16 -3.40 -6.31
N MET A 867 20.50 -2.26 -6.53
CA MET A 867 19.69 -2.05 -7.73
C MET A 867 20.54 -2.19 -9.00
N ALA A 868 21.71 -1.56 -9.03
CA ALA A 868 22.60 -1.59 -10.18
C ALA A 868 23.10 -3.02 -10.49
N ALA A 869 23.41 -3.82 -9.47
CA ALA A 869 23.81 -5.22 -9.62
C ALA A 869 22.73 -6.09 -10.31
N ALA A 870 21.45 -5.75 -10.13
CA ALA A 870 20.34 -6.43 -10.78
C ALA A 870 19.91 -5.79 -12.12
N GLN A 871 20.00 -4.46 -12.26
CA GLN A 871 19.38 -3.68 -13.35
C GLN A 871 19.86 -4.11 -14.73
N SER A 872 21.14 -4.46 -14.86
CA SER A 872 21.78 -4.91 -16.10
C SER A 872 21.15 -6.19 -16.67
N PHE A 873 20.38 -6.92 -15.87
CA PHE A 873 19.72 -8.16 -16.24
C PHE A 873 18.20 -8.03 -16.29
N ILE A 874 17.64 -6.86 -16.01
CA ILE A 874 16.20 -6.63 -16.04
C ILE A 874 15.83 -5.92 -17.35
N SER A 875 14.88 -6.51 -18.09
CA SER A 875 14.41 -5.93 -19.36
C SER A 875 13.58 -4.66 -19.17
N GLY A 876 12.68 -4.63 -18.18
CA GLY A 876 12.01 -3.43 -17.70
C GLY A 876 12.88 -2.66 -16.70
N ALA A 877 12.34 -2.32 -15.54
CA ALA A 877 13.03 -1.60 -14.48
C ALA A 877 12.78 -2.22 -13.09
N ILE A 878 13.29 -1.57 -12.05
CA ILE A 878 13.22 -2.00 -10.66
C ILE A 878 12.43 -0.96 -9.88
N SER A 879 11.39 -1.39 -9.19
CA SER A 879 10.75 -0.59 -8.15
C SER A 879 11.49 -0.80 -6.83
N LYS A 880 12.08 0.26 -6.31
CA LYS A 880 12.83 0.25 -5.06
C LYS A 880 12.77 1.64 -4.43
N THR A 881 12.43 1.69 -3.15
CA THR A 881 12.58 2.91 -2.34
C THR A 881 14.01 3.00 -1.84
N ILE A 882 14.68 4.13 -2.03
CA ILE A 882 15.99 4.39 -1.41
C ILE A 882 15.73 5.17 -0.13
N ASN A 883 15.83 4.47 1.00
CA ASN A 883 15.64 5.05 2.32
C ASN A 883 16.83 5.95 2.67
N MET A 884 16.53 7.11 3.25
CA MET A 884 17.52 8.06 3.74
C MET A 884 17.22 8.42 5.19
N PRO A 885 18.24 8.59 6.03
CA PRO A 885 18.05 8.99 7.42
C PRO A 885 17.49 10.42 7.50
N ASN A 886 16.89 10.78 8.63
CA ASN A 886 16.26 12.08 8.82
C ASN A 886 17.22 13.26 8.62
N ASP A 887 18.49 13.09 8.99
CA ASP A 887 19.55 14.09 8.88
C ASP A 887 20.18 14.19 7.48
N ALA A 888 19.74 13.37 6.51
CA ALA A 888 20.22 13.47 5.13
C ALA A 888 19.96 14.86 4.56
N SER A 889 20.93 15.39 3.83
CA SER A 889 20.90 16.72 3.21
C SER A 889 20.24 16.69 1.83
N ILE A 890 20.02 17.88 1.24
CA ILE A 890 19.56 18.00 -0.14
C ILE A 890 20.66 17.51 -1.10
N GLU A 891 21.91 17.80 -0.76
CA GLU A 891 23.09 17.35 -1.49
C GLU A 891 23.18 15.82 -1.54
N ASP A 892 22.81 15.13 -0.46
CA ASP A 892 22.75 13.66 -0.44
C ASP A 892 21.69 13.12 -1.42
N CYS A 893 20.53 13.79 -1.53
CA CYS A 893 19.51 13.42 -2.51
C CYS A 893 20.03 13.57 -3.95
N LEU A 894 20.70 14.70 -4.24
CA LEU A 894 21.28 14.96 -5.56
C LEU A 894 22.42 13.98 -5.89
N ALA A 895 23.25 13.64 -4.90
CA ALA A 895 24.32 12.66 -5.03
C ALA A 895 23.77 11.25 -5.31
N ALA A 896 22.66 10.87 -4.67
CA ALA A 896 21.96 9.62 -4.92
C ALA A 896 21.45 9.52 -6.38
N TYR A 897 20.86 10.60 -6.90
CA TYR A 897 20.45 10.67 -8.30
C TYR A 897 21.65 10.60 -9.26
N ALA A 898 22.75 11.30 -8.97
CA ALA A 898 23.95 11.23 -9.80
C ALA A 898 24.58 9.84 -9.79
N LEU A 899 24.63 9.17 -8.64
CA LEU A 899 25.13 7.80 -8.53
C LEU A 899 24.27 6.80 -9.31
N SER A 900 22.95 6.94 -9.23
CA SER A 900 22.00 6.07 -9.94
C SER A 900 22.15 6.19 -11.45
N HIS A 901 22.31 7.42 -11.96
CA HIS A 901 22.60 7.66 -13.38
C HIS A 901 23.92 7.01 -13.79
N ARG A 902 25.02 7.25 -13.05
CA ARG A 902 26.34 6.67 -13.33
C ARG A 902 26.37 5.14 -13.35
N LEU A 903 25.48 4.50 -12.59
CA LEU A 903 25.36 3.05 -12.50
C LEU A 903 24.28 2.48 -13.44
N ALA A 904 23.80 3.26 -14.41
CA ALA A 904 22.79 2.89 -15.40
C ALA A 904 21.48 2.36 -14.79
N VAL A 905 21.11 2.86 -13.61
CA VAL A 905 19.79 2.60 -13.02
C VAL A 905 18.73 3.36 -13.81
N LYS A 906 17.58 2.73 -14.11
CA LYS A 906 16.55 3.34 -14.97
C LYS A 906 15.65 4.35 -14.25
N ALA A 907 15.42 4.19 -12.96
CA ALA A 907 14.65 5.11 -12.13
C ALA A 907 15.11 5.12 -10.67
N ASN A 908 14.90 6.25 -10.00
CA ASN A 908 15.23 6.43 -8.59
C ASN A 908 14.06 7.13 -7.87
N ALA A 909 13.63 6.54 -6.75
CA ALA A 909 12.69 7.14 -5.81
C ALA A 909 13.33 7.19 -4.41
N LEU A 910 13.50 8.41 -3.89
CA LEU A 910 14.07 8.66 -2.57
C LEU A 910 12.96 8.77 -1.52
N TYR A 911 13.22 8.28 -0.32
CA TYR A 911 12.36 8.50 0.84
C TYR A 911 13.23 8.83 2.05
N ARG A 912 13.25 10.10 2.43
CA ARG A 912 13.93 10.55 3.64
C ARG A 912 12.99 10.46 4.82
N ASP A 913 13.45 9.86 5.92
CA ASP A 913 12.69 9.88 7.17
C ASP A 913 12.36 11.33 7.57
N GLY A 914 11.13 11.58 8.01
CA GLY A 914 10.61 12.94 8.22
C GLY A 914 10.27 13.77 6.96
N SER A 915 10.33 13.22 5.73
CA SER A 915 9.94 13.98 4.52
C SER A 915 8.43 14.15 4.35
N LYS A 916 7.59 13.38 5.04
CA LYS A 916 6.13 13.58 5.05
C LYS A 916 5.62 13.81 6.46
N LEU A 917 4.59 14.64 6.62
CA LEU A 917 3.95 14.88 7.93
C LEU A 917 3.20 13.63 8.43
N SER A 918 2.71 12.81 7.50
CA SER A 918 2.15 11.50 7.78
C SER A 918 3.05 10.41 7.23
N GLN A 919 3.49 9.49 8.10
CA GLN A 919 4.32 8.37 7.69
C GLN A 919 3.71 7.06 8.17
N PRO A 920 3.42 6.11 7.26
CA PRO A 920 2.89 4.81 7.65
C PRO A 920 3.92 3.93 8.38
N LEU A 921 5.21 4.26 8.26
CA LEU A 921 6.33 3.57 8.91
C LEU A 921 7.36 4.63 9.33
N ALA A 922 7.65 4.73 10.63
CA ALA A 922 8.71 5.58 11.19
C ALA A 922 9.82 4.71 11.79
N SER A 923 11.07 5.18 11.71
CA SER A 923 12.24 4.42 12.16
C SER A 923 12.43 4.43 13.68
N GLN A 924 11.83 5.39 14.38
CA GLN A 924 12.01 5.59 15.82
C GLN A 924 10.66 5.84 16.51
N LEU A 925 10.43 5.11 17.62
CA LEU A 925 9.51 5.52 18.67
C LEU A 925 10.25 6.59 19.48
N ILE A 926 9.84 7.85 19.34
CA ILE A 926 10.42 8.96 20.11
C ILE A 926 9.99 8.78 21.57
N ASP A 927 10.92 8.96 22.52
CA ASP A 927 10.63 8.84 23.95
C ASP A 927 9.71 9.98 24.43
N GLU A 928 8.72 9.66 25.27
CA GLU A 928 7.87 10.65 25.96
C GLU A 928 8.66 11.52 26.96
N ASP A 929 9.84 11.04 27.42
CA ASP A 929 10.61 11.65 28.51
C ASP A 929 11.73 12.61 28.05
N ASP A 930 11.99 12.75 26.75
CA ASP A 930 12.89 13.82 26.24
C ASP A 930 12.16 15.18 26.15
N ALA A 931 10.96 15.27 26.74
CA ALA A 931 10.14 16.46 26.80
C ALA A 931 10.54 17.48 27.89
N GLU A 932 11.32 17.09 28.91
CA GLU A 932 11.63 17.98 30.03
C GLU A 932 12.89 18.85 29.81
N ASP A 933 13.83 18.47 28.94
CA ASP A 933 15.07 19.23 28.72
C ASP A 933 15.09 20.14 27.47
N LEU A 934 13.97 20.28 26.75
CA LEU A 934 13.87 21.11 25.53
C LEU A 934 13.17 22.46 25.74
N VAL A 935 13.54 23.18 26.79
CA VAL A 935 13.02 24.54 27.06
C VAL A 935 13.57 25.60 26.07
N GLU A 936 14.50 25.25 25.16
CA GLU A 936 15.08 26.18 24.17
C GLU A 936 15.11 25.70 22.70
N ALA A 937 14.22 24.79 22.27
CA ALA A 937 14.14 24.36 20.86
C ALA A 937 12.75 24.60 20.21
N SER A 938 12.72 24.49 18.87
CA SER A 938 11.80 25.24 17.98
C SER A 938 10.46 24.54 17.68
N GLN A 939 9.49 25.29 17.13
CA GLN A 939 8.11 24.86 16.83
C GLN A 939 7.90 23.50 16.10
N PRO A 940 8.82 22.94 15.26
CA PRO A 940 8.61 21.65 14.59
C PRO A 940 8.58 20.44 15.54
N GLU A 941 9.28 20.49 16.67
CA GLU A 941 9.41 19.35 17.62
C GLU A 941 8.10 19.08 18.38
N ARG A 942 7.26 20.11 18.55
CA ARG A 942 5.95 20.00 19.24
C ARG A 942 4.85 19.36 18.39
N ALA A 943 5.01 19.30 17.07
CA ALA A 943 4.01 18.74 16.17
C ALA A 943 4.01 17.19 16.16
N GLN A 944 5.15 16.58 16.51
CA GLN A 944 5.41 15.14 16.41
C GLN A 944 4.79 14.34 17.58
N ILE A 945 4.79 14.92 18.79
CA ILE A 945 4.20 14.33 20.02
C ILE A 945 2.66 14.16 19.95
N ILE A 946 1.98 14.92 19.08
CA ILE A 946 0.52 14.92 19.02
C ILE A 946 -0.03 13.76 18.15
N ALA A 947 0.79 13.17 17.29
CA ALA A 947 0.37 12.11 16.37
C ALA A 947 0.20 10.73 17.05
N GLU A 948 0.93 10.44 18.13
CA GLU A 948 0.87 9.14 18.81
C GLU A 948 -0.27 9.04 19.86
N ARG A 949 -0.86 10.16 20.26
CA ARG A 949 -1.96 10.24 21.26
C ARG A 949 -3.36 9.84 20.77
N ILE A 950 -3.50 9.42 19.51
CA ILE A 950 -4.82 9.15 18.88
C ILE A 950 -5.49 7.89 19.44
N VAL A 951 -4.72 6.93 20.00
CA VAL A 951 -5.30 5.69 20.55
C VAL A 951 -5.94 5.88 21.92
N GLU A 952 -5.49 6.86 22.70
CA GLU A 952 -6.03 7.11 24.05
C GLU A 952 -7.32 7.95 24.02
N LYS A 953 -7.47 8.85 23.04
CA LYS A 953 -8.59 9.81 22.99
C LYS A 953 -9.94 9.22 22.56
N ILE A 954 -9.97 8.08 21.88
CA ILE A 954 -11.23 7.47 21.41
C ILE A 954 -11.94 6.68 22.53
N ILE A 955 -11.20 6.12 23.49
CA ILE A 955 -11.79 5.34 24.60
C ILE A 955 -12.34 6.26 25.71
N VAL A 956 -11.74 7.44 25.92
CA VAL A 956 -12.08 8.32 27.06
C VAL A 956 -13.39 9.09 26.85
N ARG A 957 -13.85 9.32 25.61
CA ARG A 957 -15.04 10.18 25.37
C ARG A 957 -16.37 9.43 25.27
N GLU A 958 -16.41 8.14 24.90
CA GLU A 958 -17.68 7.45 24.62
C GLU A 958 -18.22 6.56 25.76
N VAL A 959 -17.40 6.14 26.72
CA VAL A 959 -17.87 5.19 27.76
C VAL A 959 -18.38 5.89 29.05
N ALA A 960 -18.21 7.22 29.17
CA ALA A 960 -18.46 7.94 30.43
C ALA A 960 -19.88 8.51 30.63
N LYS A 961 -20.80 8.46 29.65
CA LYS A 961 -22.20 8.90 29.86
C LYS A 961 -23.11 7.72 30.16
N ALA A 962 -23.43 7.53 31.44
CA ALA A 962 -24.58 6.72 31.84
C ALA A 962 -25.85 7.27 31.16
N ARG A 963 -26.73 6.37 30.69
CA ARG A 963 -27.99 6.71 30.01
C ARG A 963 -28.78 7.75 30.81
N ASP A 964 -28.98 8.93 30.23
CA ASP A 964 -29.78 9.98 30.83
C ASP A 964 -31.27 9.59 30.75
N LYS A 965 -31.94 9.56 31.89
CA LYS A 965 -33.33 9.05 31.98
C LYS A 965 -34.31 10.19 31.72
N LEU A 966 -35.07 10.05 30.64
CA LEU A 966 -36.15 10.99 30.32
C LEU A 966 -37.23 11.06 31.41
N PRO A 967 -37.80 12.26 31.67
CA PRO A 967 -38.85 12.45 32.67
C PRO A 967 -40.12 11.64 32.36
N GLN A 968 -40.92 11.34 33.37
CA GLN A 968 -42.15 10.54 33.22
C GLN A 968 -43.24 11.26 32.40
N ARG A 969 -43.22 12.60 32.38
CA ARG A 969 -44.09 13.43 31.55
C ARG A 969 -43.20 14.33 30.69
N ARG A 970 -43.34 14.25 29.37
CA ARG A 970 -42.41 14.84 28.41
C ARG A 970 -43.10 15.91 27.57
N LYS A 971 -42.35 16.94 27.20
CA LYS A 971 -42.75 17.85 26.13
C LYS A 971 -42.34 17.23 24.79
N GLY A 972 -42.99 17.66 23.73
CA GLY A 972 -42.72 17.17 22.38
C GLY A 972 -43.83 17.61 21.43
N TYR A 973 -43.61 17.42 20.14
CA TYR A 973 -44.60 17.73 19.12
C TYR A 973 -44.93 16.50 18.29
N THR A 974 -46.07 16.55 17.61
CA THR A 974 -46.47 15.54 16.65
C THR A 974 -46.60 16.21 15.29
N GLN A 975 -45.78 15.80 14.34
CA GLN A 975 -45.87 16.24 12.96
C GLN A 975 -46.46 15.12 12.10
N LYS A 976 -47.52 15.45 11.38
CA LYS A 976 -48.07 14.58 10.35
C LYS A 976 -47.50 15.02 9.00
N ALA A 977 -47.00 14.07 8.23
CA ALA A 977 -46.58 14.29 6.85
C ALA A 977 -47.13 13.19 5.94
N ILE A 978 -47.20 13.46 4.64
CA ILE A 978 -47.47 12.46 3.61
C ILE A 978 -46.23 12.43 2.71
N VAL A 979 -45.46 11.35 2.77
CA VAL A 979 -44.25 11.16 1.95
C VAL A 979 -44.57 10.13 0.88
N GLY A 980 -44.40 10.46 -0.40
CA GLY A 980 -44.65 9.50 -1.50
C GLY A 980 -46.06 8.88 -1.48
N GLY A 981 -47.07 9.64 -1.03
CA GLY A 981 -48.45 9.17 -0.88
C GLY A 981 -48.77 8.41 0.42
N HIS A 982 -47.79 8.23 1.31
CA HIS A 982 -47.93 7.51 2.58
C HIS A 982 -48.00 8.44 3.80
N LYS A 983 -49.02 8.27 4.65
CA LYS A 983 -49.17 9.03 5.90
C LYS A 983 -48.17 8.55 6.95
N VAL A 984 -47.38 9.48 7.47
CA VAL A 984 -46.33 9.31 8.48
C VAL A 984 -46.61 10.28 9.62
N TYR A 985 -46.44 9.81 10.86
CA TYR A 985 -46.53 10.62 12.07
C TYR A 985 -45.20 10.53 12.81
N LEU A 986 -44.47 11.65 12.87
CA LEU A 986 -43.31 11.82 13.71
C LEU A 986 -43.76 12.38 15.06
N ARG A 987 -43.41 11.72 16.16
CA ARG A 987 -43.59 12.24 17.52
C ARG A 987 -42.25 12.35 18.20
N THR A 988 -42.03 13.42 18.94
CA THR A 988 -40.82 13.62 19.72
C THR A 988 -41.10 13.52 21.22
N GLY A 989 -40.09 13.12 21.98
CA GLY A 989 -40.02 13.29 23.42
C GLY A 989 -38.75 14.06 23.78
N GLU A 990 -38.92 15.17 24.48
CA GLU A 990 -37.86 16.10 24.85
C GLU A 990 -37.60 16.07 26.36
N TYR A 991 -36.36 16.36 26.74
CA TYR A 991 -35.96 16.69 28.10
C TYR A 991 -36.55 18.05 28.53
N ASP A 992 -36.53 18.35 29.82
CA ASP A 992 -37.09 19.60 30.35
C ASP A 992 -36.38 20.87 29.83
N ASP A 993 -35.13 20.71 29.38
CA ASP A 993 -34.29 21.75 28.76
C ASP A 993 -34.53 21.92 27.24
N GLY A 994 -35.45 21.15 26.66
CA GLY A 994 -35.79 21.21 25.23
C GLY A 994 -34.90 20.36 24.32
N ARG A 995 -33.90 19.63 24.86
CA ARG A 995 -33.13 18.67 24.08
C ARG A 995 -34.00 17.48 23.69
N LEU A 996 -33.84 17.00 22.46
CA LEU A 996 -34.55 15.81 21.97
C LEU A 996 -33.95 14.55 22.60
N GLY A 997 -34.77 13.69 23.20
CA GLY A 997 -34.33 12.43 23.80
C GLY A 997 -34.96 11.18 23.21
N GLU A 998 -36.06 11.31 22.47
CA GLU A 998 -36.66 10.20 21.74
C GLU A 998 -37.47 10.67 20.53
N ILE A 999 -37.57 9.78 19.55
CA ILE A 999 -38.42 9.92 18.37
C ILE A 999 -39.27 8.67 18.20
N PHE A 1000 -40.48 8.85 17.67
CA PHE A 1000 -41.37 7.77 17.27
C PHE A 1000 -41.87 8.04 15.86
N ILE A 1001 -41.85 7.02 15.01
CA ILE A 1001 -42.35 7.10 13.64
C ILE A 1001 -43.48 6.10 13.49
N ASP A 1002 -44.71 6.58 13.28
CA ASP A 1002 -45.89 5.75 13.05
C ASP A 1002 -46.41 5.91 11.62
N MET A 1003 -46.83 4.80 11.00
CA MET A 1003 -47.22 4.74 9.60
C MET A 1003 -48.48 3.90 9.40
N HIS A 1004 -49.30 4.28 8.42
CA HIS A 1004 -50.68 3.79 8.27
C HIS A 1004 -50.85 2.60 7.28
N LYS A 1005 -49.78 2.08 6.67
CA LYS A 1005 -49.85 1.01 5.63
C LYS A 1005 -49.72 -0.40 6.25
N GLU A 1006 -50.46 -1.38 5.74
CA GLU A 1006 -50.66 -2.75 6.28
C GLU A 1006 -49.45 -3.73 6.16
N GLY A 1007 -48.21 -3.24 6.20
CA GLY A 1007 -47.02 -4.10 6.25
C GLY A 1007 -46.46 -4.21 7.66
N ALA A 1008 -46.75 -5.31 8.39
CA ALA A 1008 -46.29 -5.50 9.77
C ALA A 1008 -44.76 -5.41 9.92
N ALA A 1009 -44.00 -5.93 8.94
CA ALA A 1009 -42.54 -5.92 8.97
C ALA A 1009 -41.95 -4.50 8.83
N PHE A 1010 -42.51 -3.66 7.95
CA PHE A 1010 -41.99 -2.32 7.72
C PHE A 1010 -42.27 -1.38 8.90
N ARG A 1011 -43.46 -1.50 9.51
CA ARG A 1011 -43.79 -0.79 10.74
C ARG A 1011 -42.89 -1.21 11.91
N ALA A 1012 -42.62 -2.51 12.04
CA ALA A 1012 -41.70 -3.01 13.06
C ALA A 1012 -40.26 -2.49 12.87
N MET A 1013 -39.79 -2.45 11.63
CA MET A 1013 -38.45 -1.93 11.30
C MET A 1013 -38.31 -0.44 11.61
N MET A 1014 -39.28 0.40 11.20
CA MET A 1014 -39.26 1.84 11.50
C MET A 1014 -39.37 2.12 13.01
N ASN A 1015 -40.12 1.30 13.74
CA ASN A 1015 -40.19 1.40 15.19
C ASN A 1015 -38.86 1.03 15.86
N ASN A 1016 -38.20 -0.06 15.41
CA ASN A 1016 -36.88 -0.44 15.91
C ASN A 1016 -35.82 0.61 15.59
N PHE A 1017 -35.87 1.24 14.41
CA PHE A 1017 -35.00 2.35 14.03
C PHE A 1017 -35.20 3.56 14.95
N ALA A 1018 -36.45 3.98 15.15
CA ALA A 1018 -36.79 5.08 16.05
C ALA A 1018 -36.34 4.79 17.50
N ILE A 1019 -36.47 3.55 17.97
CA ILE A 1019 -35.95 3.11 19.29
C ILE A 1019 -34.42 3.22 19.34
N ALA A 1020 -33.70 2.75 18.32
CA ALA A 1020 -32.23 2.79 18.29
C ALA A 1020 -31.70 4.24 18.34
N VAL A 1021 -32.27 5.14 17.53
CA VAL A 1021 -31.93 6.58 17.55
C VAL A 1021 -32.26 7.19 18.91
N SER A 1022 -33.43 6.88 19.47
CA SER A 1022 -33.83 7.37 20.80
C SER A 1022 -32.88 6.91 21.92
N VAL A 1023 -32.41 5.66 21.85
CA VAL A 1023 -31.41 5.15 22.80
C VAL A 1023 -30.11 5.91 22.64
N GLY A 1024 -29.62 6.11 21.41
CA GLY A 1024 -28.40 6.88 21.17
C GLY A 1024 -28.47 8.32 21.67
N LEU A 1025 -29.60 9.01 21.43
CA LEU A 1025 -29.85 10.35 21.98
C LEU A 1025 -29.79 10.36 23.53
N GLN A 1026 -30.27 9.30 24.19
CA GLN A 1026 -30.21 9.15 25.66
C GLN A 1026 -28.81 8.80 26.19
N TYR A 1027 -27.93 8.25 25.37
CA TYR A 1027 -26.49 8.08 25.67
C TYR A 1027 -25.66 9.32 25.32
N GLY A 1028 -26.31 10.37 24.82
CA GLY A 1028 -25.69 11.66 24.56
C GLY A 1028 -25.05 11.78 23.17
N VAL A 1029 -25.40 10.90 22.24
CA VAL A 1029 -25.07 11.05 20.81
C VAL A 1029 -25.83 12.27 20.27
N PRO A 1030 -25.17 13.27 19.66
CA PRO A 1030 -25.85 14.41 19.04
C PRO A 1030 -26.82 13.97 17.93
N LEU A 1031 -27.89 14.73 17.71
CA LEU A 1031 -28.86 14.43 16.66
C LEU A 1031 -28.22 14.56 15.27
N GLU A 1032 -27.29 15.52 15.14
CA GLU A 1032 -26.55 15.83 13.93
C GLU A 1032 -25.76 14.62 13.42
N GLU A 1033 -25.15 13.84 14.31
CA GLU A 1033 -24.43 12.61 13.96
C GLU A 1033 -25.36 11.58 13.28
N PHE A 1034 -26.59 11.43 13.78
CA PHE A 1034 -27.57 10.57 13.11
C PHE A 1034 -27.98 11.11 11.74
N VAL A 1035 -28.16 12.43 11.63
CA VAL A 1035 -28.52 13.07 10.36
C VAL A 1035 -27.39 12.97 9.33
N GLU A 1036 -26.13 13.03 9.77
CA GLU A 1036 -24.92 12.91 8.94
C GLU A 1036 -24.52 11.46 8.62
N ALA A 1037 -24.97 10.49 9.42
CA ALA A 1037 -24.73 9.07 9.15
C ALA A 1037 -25.67 8.47 8.08
N PHE A 1038 -26.90 9.00 7.95
CA PHE A 1038 -27.90 8.52 6.98
C PHE A 1038 -28.15 9.35 5.69
N PRO A 1039 -27.34 10.38 5.30
CA PRO A 1039 -27.46 11.01 4.00
C PRO A 1039 -27.31 10.00 2.87
N PHE A 1040 -28.04 10.22 1.78
CA PHE A 1040 -28.03 9.38 0.57
C PHE A 1040 -28.58 7.96 0.72
N THR A 1041 -29.09 7.58 1.89
CA THR A 1041 -29.91 6.36 2.03
C THR A 1041 -31.20 6.47 1.21
N ARG A 1042 -31.71 5.34 0.70
CA ARG A 1042 -32.93 5.29 -0.11
C ARG A 1042 -33.86 4.20 0.42
N PHE A 1043 -34.91 4.61 1.12
CA PHE A 1043 -35.97 3.73 1.59
C PHE A 1043 -37.35 4.26 1.17
N GLU A 1044 -38.23 3.36 0.73
CA GLU A 1044 -39.63 3.68 0.48
C GLU A 1044 -40.37 3.88 1.82
N PRO A 1045 -41.32 4.82 1.94
CA PRO A 1045 -41.80 5.70 0.88
C PRO A 1045 -40.90 6.91 0.62
N ALA A 1046 -40.56 7.13 -0.65
CA ALA A 1046 -39.84 8.32 -1.12
C ALA A 1046 -40.68 9.14 -2.10
N GLY A 1047 -40.45 10.44 -2.16
CA GLY A 1047 -41.11 11.36 -3.08
C GLY A 1047 -41.64 12.63 -2.43
N ILE A 1048 -42.60 13.26 -3.10
CA ILE A 1048 -43.16 14.56 -2.69
C ILE A 1048 -43.72 14.47 -1.27
N VAL A 1049 -43.38 15.45 -0.45
CA VAL A 1049 -43.82 15.56 0.94
C VAL A 1049 -44.94 16.60 1.05
N GLN A 1050 -46.09 16.21 1.58
CA GLN A 1050 -47.22 17.10 1.86
C GLN A 1050 -47.47 17.19 3.36
N GLY A 1051 -47.83 18.38 3.85
CA GLY A 1051 -48.09 18.63 5.27
C GLY A 1051 -46.83 18.86 6.13
N ASN A 1052 -45.67 19.08 5.51
CA ASN A 1052 -44.47 19.60 6.17
C ASN A 1052 -44.07 20.94 5.52
N ASP A 1053 -43.83 21.96 6.34
CA ASP A 1053 -43.57 23.31 5.84
C ASP A 1053 -42.14 23.48 5.30
N SER A 1054 -41.18 22.69 5.80
CA SER A 1054 -39.75 22.77 5.51
C SER A 1054 -39.29 21.76 4.45
N ILE A 1055 -39.87 20.56 4.42
CA ILE A 1055 -39.47 19.48 3.51
C ILE A 1055 -40.53 19.33 2.41
N LYS A 1056 -40.16 19.55 1.15
CA LYS A 1056 -41.07 19.46 -0.02
C LYS A 1056 -40.93 18.18 -0.82
N ASN A 1057 -39.78 17.53 -0.75
CA ASN A 1057 -39.49 16.27 -1.42
C ASN A 1057 -38.46 15.50 -0.57
N ALA A 1058 -38.64 14.20 -0.39
CA ALA A 1058 -37.73 13.36 0.37
C ALA A 1058 -37.30 12.17 -0.48
N THR A 1059 -35.99 11.90 -0.55
CA THR A 1059 -35.44 10.74 -1.28
C THR A 1059 -35.46 9.44 -0.46
N SER A 1060 -35.87 9.53 0.81
CA SER A 1060 -35.96 8.45 1.78
C SER A 1060 -36.97 8.80 2.87
N ILE A 1061 -37.49 7.80 3.59
CA ILE A 1061 -38.31 7.98 4.79
C ILE A 1061 -37.49 8.23 6.07
N ILE A 1062 -36.21 7.87 6.06
CA ILE A 1062 -35.25 8.11 7.15
C ILE A 1062 -34.72 9.53 7.07
#